data_AF-A0A923KWA5-F1
#
_entry.id   AF-A0A923KWA5-F1
#
_cell.length_a   1.000
_cell.length_b   1.000
_cell.length_c   1.000
_cell.angle_alpha   90.00
_cell.angle_beta   90.00
_cell.angle_gamma   90.00
#
_symmetry.space_group_name_H-M   'P 1'
#
loop_
_entity.id
_entity.type
_entity.pdbx_description
1 polymer ?
#
loop_
_entity_poly.entity_id
_entity_poly.type
_entity_poly.pdbx_seq_one_letter_code
_entity_poly.pdbx_strand_id
1 'polypeptide(L)'
;MNDIIPQYYTYIILFDGDTSDVSPVLRYADISELKKNNRGRMHLFDDSLVPILSAFEYCLHLPRTEMDTYNTDTLTLDNAYDVPQNILIIPEDAILQYPLQIQLTLIIYTENCSEKIKSFSKQFNSLLGAVSISELNELLLKKHWNDLYSKRNNWNEIRLIDVDKQFLFTDDEQLFLPALYTARQYEQTDYVCSEIIKSANYFETCTKIIWEQCIFHNGLMNCRDYIGVGVDEETIRKIFAEGMQKAKKNTFINVVITMPGVPKRQVNYGGLANDLPESEKKVIRLLGLHRAIAKEAVLIELPLIGKELFGKLDELEINCKNETNNKYVKKTLRDIGEIIENNLTQEQIWAINWAKHITVFSDFPIGLAVLSESDTSLQCYKNISYRPLSPLTRCMQIEMRKHQQFFLGKGCKIAFAECVINDKKNEFIRDCSEGVMYMLKKLCSENPNMQVTYCETLTIRELKKFIQDNSDVDILHISAHGHYDRRNNMAGLMIGNEFWMADDINFQVPPVVVLSACHVSPRGSGCVNVADLFLRVGAEAVLGTFVPVRAKRNMLLMNRLYTYIAEAIKGSMQYETLAELWSGIVATNAILEMKEDSPNFSKWIMGNDKYGHSRFIEFALKRSVGRLHSSKIYTDTILVIKEMLHEEGLDGKFDDVLSQDNYFPESFFYQWIGFPENIFLYNDVFRK
;
A
#
# COMPACT_ATOMS: atom_id res chain seq x y z
N MET A 1 -10.13 -11.66 29.96
CA MET A 1 -9.84 -12.95 29.29
C MET A 1 -8.34 -13.08 29.28
N ASN A 2 -7.76 -14.27 29.47
CA ASN A 2 -6.34 -14.43 29.16
C ASN A 2 -6.20 -14.13 27.66
N ASP A 3 -5.42 -13.12 27.30
CA ASP A 3 -5.22 -12.70 25.91
C ASP A 3 -4.43 -13.78 25.16
N ILE A 4 -5.12 -14.86 24.78
CA ILE A 4 -4.57 -15.86 23.86
C ILE A 4 -4.65 -15.22 22.48
N ILE A 5 -3.53 -14.68 22.02
CA ILE A 5 -3.36 -14.16 20.66
C ILE A 5 -3.68 -15.30 19.69
N PRO A 6 -4.65 -15.14 18.78
CA PRO A 6 -5.01 -16.18 17.84
C PRO A 6 -3.81 -16.67 17.04
N GLN A 7 -3.65 -17.98 16.93
CA GLN A 7 -2.60 -18.58 16.12
C GLN A 7 -2.78 -18.23 14.64
N TYR A 8 -1.75 -17.65 14.04
CA TYR A 8 -1.63 -17.52 12.59
C TYR A 8 -1.08 -18.80 11.99
N TYR A 9 -1.72 -19.28 10.93
CA TYR A 9 -1.29 -20.48 10.25
C TYR A 9 -0.18 -20.16 9.24
N THR A 10 0.86 -20.99 9.21
CA THR A 10 2.02 -20.82 8.33
C THR A 10 2.13 -22.00 7.37
N TYR A 11 2.05 -21.70 6.08
CA TYR A 11 2.07 -22.67 4.98
C TYR A 11 3.42 -22.58 4.27
N ILE A 12 4.13 -23.70 4.14
CA ILE A 12 5.38 -23.76 3.37
C ILE A 12 5.10 -24.42 2.03
N ILE A 13 5.62 -23.81 0.97
CA ILE A 13 5.64 -24.37 -0.38
C ILE A 13 7.10 -24.57 -0.79
N LEU A 14 7.48 -25.83 -1.01
CA LEU A 14 8.80 -26.27 -1.44
C LEU A 14 8.82 -26.52 -2.95
N PHE A 15 9.84 -26.00 -3.62
CA PHE A 15 10.09 -26.21 -5.04
C PHE A 15 11.53 -26.66 -5.29
N ASP A 16 11.74 -27.31 -6.43
CA ASP A 16 13.07 -27.66 -6.92
C ASP A 16 13.79 -26.39 -7.40
N GLY A 17 14.84 -26.00 -6.67
CA GLY A 17 15.57 -24.76 -6.88
C GLY A 17 16.77 -24.65 -5.95
N ASP A 18 17.65 -23.69 -6.24
CA ASP A 18 18.85 -23.41 -5.46
C ASP A 18 18.86 -22.01 -4.82
N THR A 19 19.65 -21.88 -3.77
CA THR A 19 20.04 -20.60 -3.16
C THR A 19 21.37 -20.15 -3.74
N SER A 20 21.30 -19.41 -4.84
CA SER A 20 22.46 -18.71 -5.37
C SER A 20 22.57 -17.30 -4.79
N ASP A 21 23.78 -16.90 -4.38
CA ASP A 21 24.11 -15.52 -3.98
C ASP A 21 24.10 -14.61 -5.23
N VAL A 22 22.90 -14.23 -5.67
CA VAL A 22 22.72 -13.37 -6.83
C VAL A 22 22.60 -11.91 -6.41
N SER A 23 23.33 -11.02 -7.10
CA SER A 23 23.19 -9.57 -6.92
C SER A 23 21.74 -9.13 -7.17
N PRO A 24 21.13 -8.32 -6.29
CA PRO A 24 19.76 -7.84 -6.46
C PRO A 24 19.54 -7.02 -7.73
N VAL A 25 20.62 -6.41 -8.24
CA VAL A 25 20.63 -5.72 -9.53
C VAL A 25 21.61 -6.45 -10.45
N LEU A 26 21.08 -7.02 -11.53
CA LEU A 26 21.87 -7.67 -12.56
C LEU A 26 22.33 -6.64 -13.59
N ARG A 27 23.64 -6.52 -13.79
CA ARG A 27 24.25 -5.62 -14.77
C ARG A 27 24.69 -6.42 -15.98
N TYR A 28 24.19 -6.05 -17.15
CA TYR A 28 24.55 -6.68 -18.41
C TYR A 28 25.44 -5.75 -19.24
N ALA A 29 26.58 -6.26 -19.69
CA ALA A 29 27.45 -5.54 -20.63
C ALA A 29 26.94 -5.66 -22.08
N ASP A 30 26.25 -6.76 -22.41
CA ASP A 30 25.65 -7.02 -23.72
C ASP A 30 24.12 -7.03 -23.63
N ILE A 31 23.48 -6.15 -24.41
CA ILE A 31 22.02 -6.08 -24.52
C ILE A 31 21.44 -7.40 -25.05
N SER A 32 22.18 -8.15 -25.87
CA SER A 32 21.73 -9.44 -26.42
C SER A 32 21.53 -10.49 -25.33
N GLU A 33 22.41 -10.49 -24.31
CA GLU A 33 22.32 -11.36 -23.14
C GLU A 33 21.10 -11.00 -22.28
N LEU A 34 20.91 -9.70 -21.98
CA LEU A 34 19.72 -9.20 -21.29
C LEU A 34 18.43 -9.64 -21.98
N LYS A 35 18.35 -9.44 -23.31
CA LYS A 35 17.18 -9.83 -24.11
C LYS A 35 16.93 -11.33 -24.10
N LYS A 36 18.00 -12.14 -24.10
CA LYS A 36 17.90 -13.60 -24.02
C LYS A 36 17.32 -14.03 -22.67
N ASN A 37 17.78 -13.43 -21.57
CA ASN A 37 17.33 -13.78 -20.22
C ASN A 37 15.91 -13.32 -19.92
N ASN A 38 15.47 -12.22 -20.53
CA ASN A 38 14.12 -11.68 -20.39
C ASN A 38 13.09 -12.29 -21.35
N ARG A 39 13.53 -13.13 -22.28
CA ARG A 39 12.68 -13.63 -23.37
C ARG A 39 11.46 -14.36 -22.82
N GLY A 40 10.28 -13.93 -23.26
CA GLY A 40 9.01 -14.56 -22.88
C GLY A 40 8.47 -14.12 -21.51
N ARG A 41 9.10 -13.14 -20.85
CA ARG A 41 8.68 -12.58 -19.55
C ARG A 41 8.34 -11.11 -19.70
N MET A 42 7.27 -10.64 -19.08
CA MET A 42 6.92 -9.21 -19.07
C MET A 42 7.30 -8.56 -17.75
N HIS A 43 6.91 -9.17 -16.64
CA HIS A 43 7.21 -8.71 -15.29
C HIS A 43 8.34 -9.51 -14.62
N LEU A 44 9.13 -10.26 -15.39
CA LEU A 44 10.31 -10.99 -14.89
C LEU A 44 9.97 -12.08 -13.86
N PHE A 45 8.91 -12.84 -14.11
CA PHE A 45 8.61 -14.01 -13.29
C PHE A 45 9.61 -15.14 -13.55
N ASP A 46 9.96 -15.89 -12.51
CA ASP A 46 10.84 -17.03 -12.60
C ASP A 46 10.04 -18.29 -12.92
N ASP A 47 10.33 -18.89 -14.07
CA ASP A 47 9.64 -20.09 -14.55
C ASP A 47 9.84 -21.30 -13.61
N SER A 48 10.87 -21.29 -12.75
CA SER A 48 11.08 -22.31 -11.72
C SER A 48 9.92 -22.37 -10.70
N LEU A 49 9.16 -21.29 -10.55
CA LEU A 49 8.02 -21.20 -9.64
C LEU A 49 6.67 -21.54 -10.29
N VAL A 50 6.63 -21.78 -11.61
CA VAL A 50 5.39 -22.20 -12.30
C VAL A 50 4.81 -23.51 -11.72
N PRO A 51 5.63 -24.55 -11.42
CA PRO A 51 5.10 -25.81 -10.88
C PRO A 51 4.39 -25.70 -9.53
N ILE A 52 4.60 -24.61 -8.78
CA ILE A 52 4.01 -24.41 -7.45
C ILE A 52 2.74 -23.55 -7.46
N LEU A 53 2.30 -23.02 -8.61
CA LEU A 53 1.14 -22.10 -8.65
C LEU A 53 -0.15 -22.71 -8.11
N SER A 54 -0.38 -24.01 -8.32
CA SER A 54 -1.55 -24.72 -7.77
C SER A 54 -1.50 -24.86 -6.25
N ALA A 55 -0.31 -24.90 -5.64
CA ALA A 55 -0.16 -24.88 -4.20
C ALA A 55 -0.59 -23.53 -3.60
N PHE A 56 -0.30 -22.42 -4.28
CA PHE A 56 -0.79 -21.09 -3.85
C PHE A 56 -2.30 -21.02 -3.93
N GLU A 57 -2.89 -21.42 -5.06
CA GLU A 57 -4.34 -21.49 -5.23
C GLU A 57 -4.99 -22.26 -4.09
N TYR A 58 -4.45 -23.43 -3.75
CA TYR A 58 -4.93 -24.24 -2.64
C TYR A 58 -4.79 -23.52 -1.29
N CYS A 59 -3.66 -22.88 -1.02
CA CYS A 59 -3.43 -22.14 0.22
C CYS A 59 -4.41 -20.97 0.40
N LEU A 60 -4.86 -20.30 -0.67
CA LEU A 60 -5.87 -19.23 -0.59
C LEU A 60 -7.25 -19.73 -0.11
N HIS A 61 -7.49 -21.04 -0.12
CA HIS A 61 -8.71 -21.66 0.42
C HIS A 61 -8.55 -22.14 1.87
N LEU A 62 -7.32 -22.15 2.41
CA LEU A 62 -7.06 -22.57 3.78
C LEU A 62 -7.37 -21.44 4.78
N PRO A 63 -7.62 -21.77 6.05
CA PRO A 63 -7.77 -20.78 7.12
C PRO A 63 -6.56 -19.83 7.22
N ARG A 64 -6.78 -18.55 7.49
CA ARG A 64 -5.71 -17.55 7.68
C ARG A 64 -5.19 -17.64 9.10
N THR A 65 -6.12 -17.77 10.05
CA THR A 65 -5.87 -17.91 11.49
C THR A 65 -6.81 -18.94 12.10
N GLU A 66 -6.61 -19.29 13.37
CA GLU A 66 -7.54 -20.17 14.07
C GLU A 66 -8.97 -19.63 14.17
N MET A 67 -9.15 -18.31 14.14
CA MET A 67 -10.47 -17.65 14.18
C MET A 67 -11.36 -18.04 12.99
N ASP A 68 -10.77 -18.40 11.86
CA ASP A 68 -11.57 -18.86 10.71
C ASP A 68 -12.21 -20.24 10.96
N THR A 69 -11.83 -20.97 12.01
CA THR A 69 -12.32 -22.33 12.31
C THR A 69 -13.39 -22.39 13.40
N TYR A 70 -13.65 -21.29 14.11
CA TYR A 70 -14.66 -21.21 15.17
C TYR A 70 -15.50 -19.95 15.05
N ASN A 71 -16.67 -19.97 15.70
CA ASN A 71 -17.58 -18.84 15.75
C ASN A 71 -16.94 -17.71 16.56
N THR A 72 -16.63 -16.61 15.88
CA THR A 72 -15.94 -15.45 16.47
C THR A 72 -16.94 -14.32 16.67
N ASP A 73 -16.86 -13.65 17.82
CA ASP A 73 -17.74 -12.52 18.11
C ASP A 73 -17.50 -11.34 17.14
N THR A 74 -18.56 -10.60 16.84
CA THR A 74 -18.52 -9.50 15.88
C THR A 74 -17.50 -8.41 16.26
N LEU A 75 -17.29 -8.16 17.56
CA LEU A 75 -16.34 -7.13 17.99
C LEU A 75 -14.89 -7.57 17.72
N THR A 76 -14.56 -8.85 17.91
CA THR A 76 -13.25 -9.38 17.52
C THR A 76 -13.07 -9.32 16.00
N LEU A 77 -14.11 -9.62 15.22
CA LEU A 77 -14.07 -9.48 13.75
C LEU A 77 -13.88 -8.01 13.32
N ASP A 78 -14.55 -7.05 13.95
CA ASP A 78 -14.43 -5.60 13.66
C ASP A 78 -13.00 -5.08 13.95
N ASN A 79 -12.34 -5.67 14.95
CA ASN A 79 -10.96 -5.34 15.31
C ASN A 79 -9.91 -6.03 14.42
N ALA A 80 -10.32 -6.98 13.56
CA ALA A 80 -9.40 -7.68 12.67
C ALA A 80 -8.90 -6.72 11.58
N TYR A 81 -7.58 -6.66 11.40
CA TYR A 81 -6.96 -5.80 10.39
C TYR A 81 -5.86 -6.55 9.65
N ASP A 82 -5.91 -6.51 8.33
CA ASP A 82 -4.93 -7.13 7.42
C ASP A 82 -4.57 -8.56 7.84
N VAL A 83 -5.49 -9.49 7.58
CA VAL A 83 -5.39 -10.89 8.01
C VAL A 83 -5.09 -11.78 6.80
N PRO A 84 -3.87 -11.79 6.24
CA PRO A 84 -3.52 -12.65 5.11
C PRO A 84 -3.24 -14.10 5.53
N GLN A 85 -3.22 -15.01 4.57
CA GLN A 85 -2.49 -16.26 4.73
C GLN A 85 -0.99 -15.98 4.87
N ASN A 86 -0.26 -16.76 5.67
CA ASN A 86 1.20 -16.66 5.74
C ASN A 86 1.82 -17.80 4.94
N ILE A 87 2.23 -17.51 3.71
CA ILE A 87 2.76 -18.50 2.77
C ILE A 87 4.26 -18.23 2.54
N LEU A 88 5.09 -19.23 2.86
CA LEU A 88 6.54 -19.18 2.70
C LEU A 88 6.95 -20.01 1.48
N ILE A 89 7.60 -19.35 0.51
CA ILE A 89 8.19 -19.98 -0.67
C ILE A 89 9.65 -20.27 -0.36
N ILE A 90 10.05 -21.55 -0.39
CA ILE A 90 11.40 -21.97 0.00
C ILE A 90 11.96 -22.95 -1.03
N PRO A 91 13.14 -22.68 -1.62
CA PRO A 91 13.83 -23.66 -2.46
C PRO A 91 14.30 -24.84 -1.62
N GLU A 92 14.33 -26.03 -2.21
CA GLU A 92 14.54 -27.26 -1.46
C GLU A 92 15.90 -27.37 -0.74
N ASP A 93 16.93 -26.70 -1.23
CA ASP A 93 18.26 -26.68 -0.62
C ASP A 93 18.35 -25.79 0.63
N ALA A 94 17.47 -24.79 0.73
CA ALA A 94 17.42 -23.83 1.82
C ALA A 94 16.67 -24.34 3.05
N ILE A 95 15.68 -25.23 2.88
CA ILE A 95 14.82 -25.67 4.00
C ILE A 95 15.62 -26.32 5.13
N LEU A 96 16.72 -26.99 4.80
CA LEU A 96 17.61 -27.64 5.78
C LEU A 96 18.45 -26.63 6.58
N GLN A 97 18.64 -25.42 6.05
CA GLN A 97 19.42 -24.35 6.67
C GLN A 97 18.52 -23.36 7.40
N TYR A 98 17.21 -23.40 7.16
CA TYR A 98 16.26 -22.46 7.72
C TYR A 98 16.00 -22.79 9.19
N PRO A 99 16.29 -21.88 10.14
CA PRO A 99 15.93 -22.09 11.54
C PRO A 99 14.42 -21.92 11.68
N LEU A 100 13.68 -23.01 11.58
CA LEU A 100 12.22 -23.04 11.75
C LEU A 100 11.89 -22.93 13.25
N GLN A 101 11.96 -21.72 13.80
CA GLN A 101 11.50 -21.41 15.16
C GLN A 101 9.97 -21.18 15.24
N ILE A 102 9.25 -21.43 14.14
CA ILE A 102 7.82 -21.18 13.98
C ILE A 102 7.10 -22.53 13.86
N GLN A 103 5.94 -22.66 14.53
CA GLN A 103 5.08 -23.82 14.35
C GLN A 103 4.48 -23.83 12.94
N LEU A 104 4.83 -24.85 12.15
CA LEU A 104 4.35 -24.99 10.79
C LEU A 104 2.97 -25.62 10.73
N THR A 105 2.12 -25.10 9.85
CA THR A 105 0.78 -25.64 9.64
C THR A 105 0.78 -26.75 8.61
N LEU A 106 1.26 -26.49 7.39
CA LEU A 106 1.30 -27.47 6.30
C LEU A 106 2.57 -27.27 5.48
N ILE A 107 3.16 -28.38 5.03
CA ILE A 107 4.25 -28.36 4.04
C ILE A 107 3.71 -28.95 2.73
N ILE A 108 3.78 -28.18 1.66
CA ILE A 108 3.44 -28.62 0.30
C ILE A 108 4.73 -28.70 -0.50
N TYR A 109 5.00 -29.82 -1.17
CA TYR A 109 6.20 -29.97 -2.00
C TYR A 109 5.85 -30.38 -3.44
N THR A 110 6.66 -29.92 -4.39
CA THR A 110 6.56 -30.38 -5.79
C THR A 110 7.05 -31.82 -5.95
N GLU A 111 6.55 -32.53 -6.95
CA GLU A 111 7.03 -33.88 -7.29
C GLU A 111 8.52 -33.91 -7.67
N ASN A 112 9.04 -32.81 -8.19
CA ASN A 112 10.41 -32.68 -8.65
C ASN A 112 11.42 -32.52 -7.49
N CYS A 113 10.94 -32.25 -6.27
CA CYS A 113 11.82 -32.17 -5.13
C CYS A 113 12.57 -33.48 -4.89
N SER A 114 13.78 -33.42 -4.33
CA SER A 114 14.59 -34.59 -4.04
C SER A 114 13.96 -35.49 -2.98
N GLU A 115 14.17 -36.81 -3.10
CA GLU A 115 13.61 -37.81 -2.15
C GLU A 115 14.05 -37.57 -0.71
N LYS A 116 15.24 -36.99 -0.51
CA LYS A 116 15.74 -36.54 0.79
C LYS A 116 14.80 -35.49 1.40
N ILE A 117 14.39 -34.51 0.60
CA ILE A 117 13.51 -33.41 1.03
C ILE A 117 12.08 -33.90 1.24
N LYS A 118 11.57 -34.76 0.35
CA LYS A 118 10.25 -35.42 0.56
C LYS A 118 10.20 -36.19 1.87
N SER A 119 11.26 -36.94 2.18
CA SER A 119 11.37 -37.72 3.43
C SER A 119 11.48 -36.80 4.65
N PHE A 120 12.31 -35.75 4.57
CA PHE A 120 12.44 -34.74 5.62
C PHE A 120 11.10 -34.07 5.94
N SER A 121 10.38 -33.60 4.91
CA SER A 121 9.09 -32.94 5.06
C SER A 121 8.06 -33.83 5.76
N LYS A 122 8.03 -35.13 5.44
CA LYS A 122 7.12 -36.10 6.09
C LYS A 122 7.47 -36.38 7.57
N GLN A 123 8.73 -36.22 7.96
CA GLN A 123 9.18 -36.39 9.35
C GLN A 123 9.04 -35.10 10.17
N PHE A 124 8.90 -33.95 9.51
CA PHE A 124 8.78 -32.66 10.18
C PHE A 124 7.45 -32.55 10.93
N ASN A 125 7.49 -32.05 12.16
CA ASN A 125 6.31 -31.92 13.01
C ASN A 125 5.50 -30.65 12.66
N SER A 126 4.70 -30.72 11.60
CA SER A 126 3.69 -29.70 11.24
C SER A 126 2.28 -30.14 11.64
N LEU A 127 1.37 -29.17 11.84
CA LEU A 127 0.00 -29.45 12.29
C LEU A 127 -0.77 -30.38 11.35
N LEU A 128 -0.64 -30.20 10.05
CA LEU A 128 -1.34 -30.97 9.01
C LEU A 128 -0.43 -31.99 8.31
N GLY A 129 0.86 -32.03 8.64
CA GLY A 129 1.85 -32.86 7.97
C GLY A 129 2.39 -32.25 6.68
N ALA A 130 2.85 -33.12 5.78
CA ALA A 130 3.37 -32.76 4.47
C ALA A 130 2.64 -33.51 3.36
N VAL A 131 2.33 -32.82 2.27
CA VAL A 131 1.56 -33.35 1.14
C VAL A 131 2.22 -32.96 -0.18
N SER A 132 2.11 -33.83 -1.20
CA SER A 132 2.50 -33.45 -2.55
C SER A 132 1.46 -32.53 -3.19
N ILE A 133 1.89 -31.68 -4.11
CA ILE A 133 1.00 -30.87 -4.96
C ILE A 133 -0.03 -31.73 -5.71
N SER A 134 0.33 -32.94 -6.15
CA SER A 134 -0.57 -33.83 -6.88
C SER A 134 -1.72 -34.38 -6.01
N GLU A 135 -1.59 -34.31 -4.69
CA GLU A 135 -2.58 -34.78 -3.72
C GLU A 135 -3.61 -33.70 -3.37
N LEU A 136 -3.39 -32.44 -3.78
CA LEU A 136 -4.25 -31.31 -3.45
C LEU A 136 -5.61 -31.45 -4.14
N ASN A 137 -6.67 -31.56 -3.34
CA ASN A 137 -8.05 -31.65 -3.81
C ASN A 137 -9.04 -31.18 -2.73
N GLU A 138 -10.32 -31.08 -3.09
CA GLU A 138 -11.38 -30.61 -2.19
C GLU A 138 -11.60 -31.50 -0.96
N LEU A 139 -11.47 -32.83 -1.09
CA LEU A 139 -11.61 -33.75 0.05
C LEU A 139 -10.50 -33.50 1.08
N LEU A 140 -9.28 -33.29 0.61
CA LEU A 140 -8.15 -32.94 1.47
C LEU A 140 -8.35 -31.56 2.10
N LEU A 141 -8.89 -30.58 1.35
CA LEU A 141 -9.22 -29.25 1.89
C LEU A 141 -10.21 -29.34 3.06
N LYS A 142 -11.31 -30.09 2.90
CA LYS A 142 -12.29 -30.36 3.96
C LYS A 142 -11.64 -31.00 5.18
N LYS A 143 -10.76 -31.98 4.96
CA LYS A 143 -10.00 -32.63 6.04
C LYS A 143 -9.10 -31.63 6.77
N HIS A 144 -8.36 -30.79 6.04
CA HIS A 144 -7.47 -29.79 6.64
C HIS A 144 -8.23 -28.80 7.53
N TRP A 145 -9.38 -28.27 7.08
CA TRP A 145 -10.21 -27.39 7.90
C TRP A 145 -10.66 -28.06 9.21
N ASN A 146 -11.05 -29.33 9.15
CA ASN A 146 -11.44 -30.13 10.33
C ASN A 146 -10.28 -30.41 11.30
N ASP A 147 -9.12 -30.78 10.74
CA ASP A 147 -7.93 -31.05 11.54
C ASP A 147 -7.44 -29.79 12.25
N LEU A 148 -7.50 -28.62 11.58
CA LEU A 148 -7.15 -27.33 12.18
C LEU A 148 -8.10 -26.94 13.31
N TYR A 149 -9.43 -27.09 13.11
CA TYR A 149 -10.38 -26.89 14.20
C TYR A 149 -10.05 -27.78 15.41
N SER A 150 -9.75 -29.06 15.17
CA SER A 150 -9.47 -30.03 16.25
C SER A 150 -8.15 -29.76 16.98
N LYS A 151 -7.20 -29.08 16.34
CA LYS A 151 -5.84 -28.79 16.85
C LYS A 151 -5.64 -27.33 17.27
N ARG A 152 -6.68 -26.49 17.24
CA ARG A 152 -6.65 -25.08 17.66
C ARG A 152 -6.18 -24.91 19.10
N ASN A 153 -5.75 -23.71 19.50
CA ASN A 153 -5.35 -23.44 20.87
C ASN A 153 -6.57 -23.13 21.75
N ASN A 154 -7.56 -22.44 21.19
CA ASN A 154 -8.76 -22.01 21.92
C ASN A 154 -9.86 -23.09 21.95
N TRP A 155 -9.72 -24.08 22.85
CA TRP A 155 -10.63 -25.24 22.92
C TRP A 155 -12.06 -24.94 23.40
N ASN A 156 -12.28 -23.82 24.08
CA ASN A 156 -13.59 -23.45 24.60
C ASN A 156 -14.49 -22.82 23.53
N GLU A 157 -13.94 -22.44 22.37
CA GLU A 157 -14.70 -21.78 21.32
C GLU A 157 -15.58 -22.75 20.54
N ILE A 158 -16.75 -22.25 20.13
CA ILE A 158 -17.78 -23.01 19.43
C ILE A 158 -17.34 -23.26 17.99
N ARG A 159 -17.43 -24.52 17.53
CA ARG A 159 -17.17 -24.89 16.13
C ARG A 159 -17.96 -24.01 15.17
N LEU A 160 -17.29 -23.51 14.14
CA LEU A 160 -17.95 -22.84 13.04
C LEU A 160 -18.88 -23.84 12.32
N ILE A 161 -20.14 -23.47 12.10
CA ILE A 161 -21.14 -24.36 11.49
C ILE A 161 -20.73 -24.76 10.07
N ASP A 162 -20.24 -23.79 9.30
CA ASP A 162 -19.87 -23.96 7.89
C ASP A 162 -18.44 -24.47 7.68
N VAL A 163 -17.76 -24.99 8.71
CA VAL A 163 -16.37 -25.50 8.61
C VAL A 163 -16.22 -26.63 7.57
N ASP A 164 -17.28 -27.42 7.35
CA ASP A 164 -17.29 -28.54 6.40
C ASP A 164 -17.67 -28.12 4.96
N LYS A 165 -18.10 -26.87 4.76
CA LYS A 165 -18.54 -26.32 3.48
C LYS A 165 -17.37 -25.69 2.73
N GLN A 166 -16.43 -26.54 2.32
CA GLN A 166 -15.25 -26.13 1.57
C GLN A 166 -15.36 -26.58 0.11
N PHE A 167 -15.08 -25.65 -0.80
CA PHE A 167 -15.07 -25.88 -2.24
C PHE A 167 -13.75 -25.36 -2.80
N LEU A 168 -13.18 -26.09 -3.75
CA LEU A 168 -11.96 -25.65 -4.43
C LEU A 168 -12.34 -24.88 -5.70
N PHE A 169 -12.33 -23.56 -5.63
CA PHE A 169 -12.68 -22.67 -6.72
C PHE A 169 -11.51 -22.48 -7.69
N THR A 170 -11.83 -22.42 -8.97
CA THR A 170 -10.87 -22.21 -10.06
C THR A 170 -11.28 -21.05 -10.95
N ASP A 171 -10.32 -20.51 -11.70
CA ASP A 171 -10.55 -19.42 -12.66
C ASP A 171 -11.26 -18.22 -12.02
N ASP A 172 -12.38 -17.77 -12.59
CA ASP A 172 -13.08 -16.56 -12.14
C ASP A 172 -13.93 -16.79 -10.87
N GLU A 173 -14.22 -18.04 -10.51
CA GLU A 173 -14.90 -18.35 -9.23
C GLU A 173 -14.04 -17.96 -8.02
N GLN A 174 -12.71 -17.89 -8.20
CA GLN A 174 -11.78 -17.48 -7.15
C GLN A 174 -12.02 -16.03 -6.69
N LEU A 175 -12.67 -15.19 -7.51
CA LEU A 175 -13.00 -13.81 -7.14
C LEU A 175 -13.90 -13.71 -5.89
N PHE A 176 -14.54 -14.81 -5.48
CA PHE A 176 -15.40 -14.87 -4.30
C PHE A 176 -14.67 -15.29 -3.03
N LEU A 177 -13.41 -15.76 -3.12
CA LEU A 177 -12.63 -16.13 -1.93
C LEU A 177 -12.61 -15.07 -0.83
N PRO A 178 -12.48 -13.76 -1.15
CA PRO A 178 -12.53 -12.71 -0.13
C PRO A 178 -13.85 -12.68 0.66
N ALA A 179 -14.98 -12.99 0.02
CA ALA A 179 -16.30 -12.95 0.66
C ALA A 179 -16.60 -14.18 1.54
N LEU A 180 -15.91 -15.30 1.31
CA LEU A 180 -16.26 -16.58 1.95
C LEU A 180 -15.86 -16.66 3.42
N TYR A 181 -14.83 -15.95 3.87
CA TYR A 181 -14.42 -15.97 5.28
C TYR A 181 -15.50 -15.33 6.16
N THR A 182 -15.98 -14.16 5.77
CA THR A 182 -17.08 -13.45 6.44
C THR A 182 -18.42 -14.19 6.26
N ALA A 183 -18.68 -14.74 5.07
CA ALA A 183 -19.89 -15.55 4.84
C ALA A 183 -19.99 -16.72 5.81
N ARG A 184 -18.87 -17.41 6.09
CA ARG A 184 -18.84 -18.54 7.03
C ARG A 184 -19.20 -18.10 8.46
N GLN A 185 -18.67 -16.97 8.92
CA GLN A 185 -19.00 -16.41 10.25
C GLN A 185 -20.49 -16.07 10.37
N TYR A 186 -21.15 -15.73 9.27
CA TYR A 186 -22.58 -15.40 9.23
C TYR A 186 -23.48 -16.54 8.73
N GLU A 187 -22.96 -17.76 8.57
CA GLU A 187 -23.71 -18.92 8.07
C GLU A 187 -24.34 -18.71 6.67
N GLN A 188 -23.66 -17.91 5.84
CA GLN A 188 -24.09 -17.52 4.49
C GLN A 188 -23.33 -18.24 3.37
N THR A 189 -22.56 -19.29 3.67
CA THR A 189 -21.71 -19.97 2.68
C THR A 189 -22.53 -20.54 1.52
N ASP A 190 -23.68 -21.16 1.81
CA ASP A 190 -24.56 -21.73 0.77
C ASP A 190 -25.16 -20.65 -0.13
N TYR A 191 -25.49 -19.49 0.44
CA TYR A 191 -25.99 -18.34 -0.32
C TYR A 191 -24.92 -17.87 -1.31
N VAL A 192 -23.70 -17.59 -0.82
CA VAL A 192 -22.59 -17.15 -1.67
C VAL A 192 -22.30 -18.16 -2.77
N CYS A 193 -22.18 -19.45 -2.44
CA CYS A 193 -21.96 -20.50 -3.44
C CYS A 193 -23.08 -20.56 -4.48
N SER A 194 -24.33 -20.34 -4.08
CA SER A 194 -25.45 -20.31 -5.03
C SER A 194 -25.41 -19.10 -5.97
N GLU A 195 -24.89 -17.96 -5.52
CA GLU A 195 -24.77 -16.75 -6.34
C GLU A 195 -23.61 -16.86 -7.32
N ILE A 196 -22.51 -17.55 -6.95
CA ILE A 196 -21.41 -17.87 -7.88
C ILE A 196 -21.97 -18.60 -9.11
N ILE A 197 -22.73 -19.68 -8.89
CA ILE A 197 -23.28 -20.53 -9.96
C ILE A 197 -24.22 -19.75 -10.89
N LYS A 198 -24.94 -18.75 -10.37
CA LYS A 198 -25.90 -17.94 -11.14
C LYS A 198 -25.28 -16.70 -11.77
N SER A 199 -24.03 -16.39 -11.46
CA SER A 199 -23.43 -15.11 -11.81
C SER A 199 -23.18 -15.00 -13.30
N ALA A 200 -23.72 -13.93 -13.91
CA ALA A 200 -23.35 -13.51 -15.27
C ALA A 200 -22.16 -12.52 -15.28
N ASN A 201 -21.92 -11.86 -14.15
CA ASN A 201 -20.85 -10.90 -13.93
C ASN A 201 -20.28 -11.11 -12.52
N TYR A 202 -19.16 -11.82 -12.45
CA TYR A 202 -18.54 -12.21 -11.18
C TYR A 202 -18.10 -11.00 -10.35
N PHE A 203 -17.57 -9.95 -10.99
CA PHE A 203 -17.16 -8.73 -10.28
C PHE A 203 -18.35 -8.03 -9.61
N GLU A 204 -19.42 -7.80 -10.35
CA GLU A 204 -20.63 -7.14 -9.83
C GLU A 204 -21.26 -7.96 -8.70
N THR A 205 -21.34 -9.28 -8.89
CA THR A 205 -21.94 -10.19 -7.91
C THR A 205 -21.11 -10.22 -6.62
N CYS A 206 -19.79 -10.38 -6.73
CA CYS A 206 -18.90 -10.36 -5.57
C CYS A 206 -18.94 -9.02 -4.84
N THR A 207 -18.93 -7.90 -5.58
CA THR A 207 -19.04 -6.55 -5.02
C THR A 207 -20.32 -6.37 -4.22
N LYS A 208 -21.46 -6.84 -4.74
CA LYS A 208 -22.74 -6.81 -4.04
C LYS A 208 -22.69 -7.62 -2.74
N ILE A 209 -22.14 -8.85 -2.79
CA ILE A 209 -22.05 -9.73 -1.61
C ILE A 209 -21.19 -9.09 -0.52
N ILE A 210 -19.98 -8.62 -0.85
CA ILE A 210 -19.08 -7.98 0.12
C ILE A 210 -19.74 -6.73 0.71
N TRP A 211 -20.38 -5.90 -0.13
CA TRP A 211 -21.11 -4.72 0.34
C TRP A 211 -22.25 -5.07 1.32
N GLU A 212 -23.05 -6.09 1.00
CA GLU A 212 -24.13 -6.57 1.87
C GLU A 212 -23.61 -7.13 3.20
N GLN A 213 -22.48 -7.86 3.17
CA GLN A 213 -21.79 -8.35 4.37
C GLN A 213 -21.28 -7.19 5.24
N CYS A 214 -20.66 -6.16 4.65
CA CYS A 214 -20.22 -4.98 5.41
C CYS A 214 -21.41 -4.23 6.03
N ILE A 215 -22.53 -4.11 5.32
CA ILE A 215 -23.76 -3.52 5.88
C ILE A 215 -24.26 -4.35 7.06
N PHE A 216 -24.32 -5.67 6.92
CA PHE A 216 -24.75 -6.60 7.96
C PHE A 216 -23.86 -6.51 9.20
N HIS A 217 -22.53 -6.55 9.00
CA HIS A 217 -21.52 -6.37 10.05
C HIS A 217 -21.73 -5.05 10.80
N ASN A 218 -21.84 -3.94 10.07
CA ASN A 218 -22.09 -2.63 10.66
C ASN A 218 -23.43 -2.57 11.42
N GLY A 219 -24.47 -3.24 10.93
CA GLY A 219 -25.73 -3.41 11.65
C GLY A 219 -25.53 -4.10 13.01
N LEU A 220 -24.77 -5.20 13.04
CA LEU A 220 -24.43 -5.91 14.28
C LEU A 220 -23.60 -5.05 15.24
N MET A 221 -22.63 -4.29 14.71
CA MET A 221 -21.79 -3.40 15.53
C MET A 221 -22.60 -2.27 16.18
N ASN A 222 -23.71 -1.83 15.60
CA ASN A 222 -24.62 -0.88 16.27
C ASN A 222 -25.34 -1.51 17.48
N CYS A 223 -25.43 -2.83 17.56
CA CYS A 223 -26.03 -3.54 18.69
C CYS A 223 -25.03 -3.87 19.81
N ARG A 224 -23.71 -3.66 19.61
CA ARG A 224 -22.65 -4.18 20.48
C ARG A 224 -22.79 -3.83 21.96
N ASP A 225 -23.26 -2.62 22.27
CA ASP A 225 -23.38 -2.11 23.64
C ASP A 225 -24.62 -2.67 24.37
N TYR A 226 -25.50 -3.39 23.67
CA TYR A 226 -26.75 -3.94 24.20
C TYR A 226 -26.73 -5.46 24.36
N ILE A 227 -25.68 -6.13 23.87
CA ILE A 227 -25.52 -7.58 23.99
C ILE A 227 -25.29 -7.93 25.47
N GLY A 228 -26.14 -8.82 26.01
CA GLY A 228 -26.01 -9.31 27.39
C GLY A 228 -26.56 -8.37 28.48
N VAL A 229 -27.17 -7.24 28.12
CA VAL A 229 -27.68 -6.22 29.07
C VAL A 229 -29.17 -6.41 29.42
N GLY A 230 -29.76 -7.56 29.06
CA GLY A 230 -31.17 -7.87 29.37
C GLY A 230 -32.20 -7.03 28.60
N VAL A 231 -31.78 -6.42 27.48
CA VAL A 231 -32.67 -5.73 26.54
C VAL A 231 -33.55 -6.76 25.82
N ASP A 232 -34.83 -6.44 25.62
CA ASP A 232 -35.75 -7.32 24.93
C ASP A 232 -35.41 -7.45 23.44
N GLU A 233 -35.80 -8.59 22.85
CA GLU A 233 -35.46 -8.94 21.48
C GLU A 233 -36.05 -7.96 20.44
N GLU A 234 -37.23 -7.40 20.69
CA GLU A 234 -37.89 -6.47 19.78
C GLU A 234 -37.11 -5.16 19.68
N THR A 235 -36.64 -4.65 20.83
CA THR A 235 -35.76 -3.48 20.89
C THR A 235 -34.43 -3.74 20.15
N ILE A 236 -33.80 -4.90 20.34
CA ILE A 236 -32.56 -5.25 19.61
C ILE A 236 -32.79 -5.30 18.10
N ARG A 237 -33.88 -5.92 17.65
CA ARG A 237 -34.25 -5.96 16.22
C ARG A 237 -34.44 -4.57 15.63
N LYS A 238 -35.02 -3.64 16.40
CA LYS A 238 -35.18 -2.24 15.98
C LYS A 238 -33.83 -1.53 15.86
N ILE A 239 -32.96 -1.65 16.87
CA ILE A 239 -31.61 -1.06 16.85
C ILE A 239 -30.80 -1.60 15.65
N PHE A 240 -30.86 -2.91 15.42
CA PHE A 240 -30.21 -3.54 14.27
C PHE A 240 -30.74 -2.97 12.95
N ALA A 241 -32.06 -2.86 12.78
CA ALA A 241 -32.67 -2.32 11.57
C ALA A 241 -32.28 -0.85 11.32
N GLU A 242 -32.23 -0.03 12.37
CA GLU A 242 -31.73 1.36 12.30
C GLU A 242 -30.24 1.40 11.94
N GLY A 243 -29.43 0.52 12.54
CA GLY A 243 -28.02 0.34 12.22
C GLY A 243 -27.78 -0.02 10.75
N MET A 244 -28.56 -0.97 10.22
CA MET A 244 -28.53 -1.36 8.80
C MET A 244 -28.88 -0.19 7.87
N GLN A 245 -29.88 0.63 8.21
CA GLN A 245 -30.25 1.81 7.41
C GLN A 245 -29.14 2.86 7.40
N LYS A 246 -28.47 3.07 8.54
CA LYS A 246 -27.31 3.96 8.65
C LYS A 246 -26.14 3.42 7.84
N ALA A 247 -25.85 2.12 7.96
CA ALA A 247 -24.77 1.45 7.26
C ALA A 247 -24.91 1.55 5.73
N LYS A 248 -26.12 1.42 5.18
CA LYS A 248 -26.35 1.58 3.72
C LYS A 248 -25.86 2.91 3.13
N LYS A 249 -25.75 3.97 3.94
CA LYS A 249 -25.32 5.31 3.48
C LYS A 249 -23.82 5.56 3.66
N ASN A 250 -23.20 4.86 4.62
CA ASN A 250 -21.88 5.22 5.15
C ASN A 250 -20.87 4.06 5.11
N THR A 251 -21.28 2.89 4.61
CA THR A 251 -20.36 1.76 4.45
C THR A 251 -19.37 2.08 3.33
N PHE A 252 -18.15 1.61 3.46
CA PHE A 252 -17.13 1.66 2.42
C PHE A 252 -16.54 0.26 2.31
N ILE A 253 -16.02 -0.08 1.15
CA ILE A 253 -15.35 -1.36 0.91
C ILE A 253 -13.87 -1.16 0.66
N ASN A 254 -13.07 -2.19 0.87
CA ASN A 254 -11.69 -2.17 0.41
C ASN A 254 -11.65 -2.64 -1.06
N VAL A 255 -10.69 -2.11 -1.83
CA VAL A 255 -10.52 -2.45 -3.24
C VAL A 255 -9.06 -2.87 -3.47
N VAL A 256 -8.88 -3.95 -4.23
CA VAL A 256 -7.59 -4.34 -4.78
C VAL A 256 -7.63 -4.18 -6.28
N ILE A 257 -6.62 -3.56 -6.87
CA ILE A 257 -6.49 -3.39 -8.32
C ILE A 257 -5.22 -4.11 -8.78
N THR A 258 -5.35 -4.99 -9.75
CA THR A 258 -4.20 -5.50 -10.50
C THR A 258 -4.18 -4.85 -11.88
N MET A 259 -3.03 -4.27 -12.25
CA MET A 259 -2.89 -3.50 -13.49
C MET A 259 -1.53 -3.79 -14.12
N PRO A 260 -1.39 -4.91 -14.86
CA PRO A 260 -0.16 -5.30 -15.52
C PRO A 260 0.19 -4.38 -16.67
N GLY A 261 1.49 -4.21 -16.90
CA GLY A 261 2.03 -3.50 -18.06
C GLY A 261 3.38 -2.89 -17.81
N VAL A 262 4.15 -2.71 -18.89
CA VAL A 262 5.52 -2.18 -18.85
C VAL A 262 5.73 -1.10 -19.92
N PRO A 263 6.65 -0.15 -19.70
CA PRO A 263 7.01 0.85 -20.69
C PRO A 263 7.55 0.23 -21.98
N LYS A 264 7.23 0.86 -23.12
CA LYS A 264 7.74 0.48 -24.46
C LYS A 264 9.27 0.34 -24.49
N ARG A 265 9.97 1.12 -23.67
CA ARG A 265 11.42 1.09 -23.56
C ARG A 265 11.94 -0.27 -23.06
N GLN A 266 11.32 -0.82 -22.02
CA GLN A 266 11.74 -2.11 -21.47
C GLN A 266 11.46 -3.27 -22.43
N VAL A 267 10.40 -3.18 -23.23
CA VAL A 267 10.15 -4.12 -24.35
C VAL A 267 11.26 -4.02 -25.40
N ASN A 268 11.49 -2.83 -25.95
CA ASN A 268 12.39 -2.65 -27.09
C ASN A 268 13.87 -2.92 -26.75
N TYR A 269 14.33 -2.44 -25.60
CA TYR A 269 15.72 -2.52 -25.18
C TYR A 269 15.97 -3.66 -24.19
N GLY A 270 15.05 -3.88 -23.26
CA GLY A 270 15.15 -4.95 -22.25
C GLY A 270 14.73 -6.33 -22.77
N GLY A 271 14.03 -6.42 -23.91
CA GLY A 271 13.61 -7.70 -24.48
C GLY A 271 12.44 -8.37 -23.76
N LEU A 272 11.69 -7.61 -22.97
CA LEU A 272 10.46 -8.09 -22.34
C LEU A 272 9.40 -8.45 -23.39
N ALA A 273 8.50 -9.36 -23.02
CA ALA A 273 7.38 -9.74 -23.85
C ALA A 273 6.44 -8.55 -24.14
N ASN A 274 5.82 -8.55 -25.33
CA ASN A 274 4.81 -7.55 -25.68
C ASN A 274 3.44 -7.86 -25.06
N ASP A 275 3.15 -9.15 -24.91
CA ASP A 275 1.91 -9.69 -24.37
C ASP A 275 2.20 -10.30 -23.01
N LEU A 276 1.22 -10.22 -22.09
CA LEU A 276 1.35 -10.77 -20.75
C LEU A 276 1.34 -12.30 -20.81
N PRO A 277 2.42 -13.01 -20.39
CA PRO A 277 2.42 -14.46 -20.36
C PRO A 277 1.35 -15.02 -19.40
N GLU A 278 0.74 -16.16 -19.74
CA GLU A 278 -0.31 -16.77 -18.90
C GLU A 278 0.16 -17.11 -17.48
N SER A 279 1.42 -17.52 -17.32
CA SER A 279 2.01 -17.74 -15.98
C SER A 279 2.03 -16.45 -15.15
N GLU A 280 2.45 -15.33 -15.75
CA GLU A 280 2.47 -14.03 -15.07
C GLU A 280 1.06 -13.52 -14.80
N LYS A 281 0.12 -13.69 -15.74
CA LYS A 281 -1.30 -13.35 -15.55
C LYS A 281 -1.88 -14.09 -14.34
N LYS A 282 -1.62 -15.40 -14.24
CA LYS A 282 -2.04 -16.23 -13.12
C LYS A 282 -1.44 -15.75 -11.79
N VAL A 283 -0.14 -15.45 -11.75
CA VAL A 283 0.53 -14.94 -10.55
C VAL A 283 -0.06 -13.60 -10.11
N ILE A 284 -0.29 -12.67 -11.05
CA ILE A 284 -0.85 -11.36 -10.75
C ILE A 284 -2.26 -11.47 -10.16
N ARG A 285 -3.11 -12.36 -10.71
CA ARG A 285 -4.40 -12.70 -10.11
C ARG A 285 -4.25 -13.22 -8.68
N LEU A 286 -3.31 -14.15 -8.44
CA LEU A 286 -3.06 -14.69 -7.10
C LEU A 286 -2.60 -13.62 -6.09
N LEU A 287 -1.78 -12.66 -6.51
CA LEU A 287 -1.41 -11.51 -5.67
C LEU A 287 -2.64 -10.67 -5.29
N GLY A 288 -3.47 -10.37 -6.30
CA GLY A 288 -4.72 -9.65 -6.11
C GLY A 288 -5.68 -10.36 -5.16
N LEU A 289 -5.87 -11.67 -5.34
CA LEU A 289 -6.74 -12.50 -4.50
C LEU A 289 -6.22 -12.62 -3.07
N HIS A 290 -4.92 -12.85 -2.89
CA HIS A 290 -4.30 -12.93 -1.57
C HIS A 290 -4.56 -11.65 -0.76
N ARG A 291 -4.29 -10.48 -1.36
CA ARG A 291 -4.55 -9.20 -0.72
C ARG A 291 -6.04 -8.93 -0.52
N ALA A 292 -6.86 -9.35 -1.47
CA ALA A 292 -8.30 -9.17 -1.39
C ALA A 292 -8.89 -9.96 -0.21
N ILE A 293 -8.41 -11.19 0.02
CA ILE A 293 -8.76 -11.99 1.20
C ILE A 293 -8.29 -11.32 2.49
N ALA A 294 -7.07 -10.78 2.52
CA ALA A 294 -6.51 -10.14 3.71
C ALA A 294 -7.29 -8.90 4.16
N LYS A 295 -7.87 -8.17 3.21
CA LYS A 295 -8.56 -6.89 3.43
C LYS A 295 -10.09 -6.98 3.28
N GLU A 296 -10.64 -8.16 3.05
CA GLU A 296 -12.06 -8.35 2.71
C GLU A 296 -12.50 -7.40 1.58
N ALA A 297 -11.68 -7.36 0.53
CA ALA A 297 -11.80 -6.41 -0.57
C ALA A 297 -12.37 -7.06 -1.83
N VAL A 298 -12.92 -6.21 -2.70
CA VAL A 298 -13.23 -6.57 -4.09
C VAL A 298 -11.97 -6.48 -4.94
N LEU A 299 -11.79 -7.41 -5.88
CA LEU A 299 -10.67 -7.43 -6.82
C LEU A 299 -11.10 -6.89 -8.19
N ILE A 300 -10.43 -5.83 -8.64
CA ILE A 300 -10.52 -5.29 -9.99
C ILE A 300 -9.29 -5.77 -10.77
N GLU A 301 -9.51 -6.55 -11.83
CA GLU A 301 -8.46 -6.95 -12.76
C GLU A 301 -8.54 -6.07 -14.01
N LEU A 302 -7.59 -5.15 -14.15
CA LEU A 302 -7.50 -4.30 -15.33
C LEU A 302 -6.78 -5.03 -16.47
N PRO A 303 -7.13 -4.73 -17.73
CA PRO A 303 -6.40 -5.25 -18.88
C PRO A 303 -4.96 -4.75 -18.89
N LEU A 304 -4.13 -5.38 -19.73
CA LEU A 304 -2.76 -4.94 -20.00
C LEU A 304 -2.75 -3.47 -20.43
N ILE A 305 -2.12 -2.61 -19.62
CA ILE A 305 -2.13 -1.17 -19.90
C ILE A 305 -1.28 -0.82 -21.12
N GLY A 306 -1.81 0.11 -21.91
CA GLY A 306 -1.20 0.56 -23.15
C GLY A 306 0.12 1.30 -22.91
N LYS A 307 1.06 1.11 -23.84
CA LYS A 307 2.36 1.80 -23.88
C LYS A 307 2.25 3.33 -23.89
N GLU A 308 1.11 3.86 -24.34
CA GLU A 308 0.80 5.30 -24.33
C GLU A 308 0.80 5.87 -22.92
N LEU A 309 0.24 5.14 -21.94
CA LEU A 309 0.10 5.61 -20.57
C LEU A 309 1.47 5.85 -19.92
N PHE A 310 2.39 4.88 -20.05
CA PHE A 310 3.78 5.03 -19.63
C PHE A 310 4.52 6.13 -20.43
N GLY A 311 4.23 6.27 -21.72
CA GLY A 311 4.79 7.33 -22.54
C GLY A 311 4.45 8.73 -22.02
N LYS A 312 3.17 8.98 -21.68
CA LYS A 312 2.73 10.23 -21.08
C LYS A 312 3.42 10.51 -19.74
N LEU A 313 3.59 9.48 -18.90
CA LEU A 313 4.29 9.63 -17.63
C LEU A 313 5.79 9.89 -17.81
N ASP A 314 6.47 9.19 -18.72
CA ASP A 314 7.88 9.44 -19.03
C ASP A 314 8.06 10.88 -19.54
N GLU A 315 7.22 11.34 -20.47
CA GLU A 315 7.25 12.73 -20.93
C GLU A 315 7.05 13.73 -19.80
N LEU A 316 6.10 13.47 -18.89
CA LEU A 316 5.84 14.31 -17.73
C LEU A 316 7.06 14.39 -16.80
N GLU A 317 7.66 13.25 -16.46
CA GLU A 317 8.87 13.17 -15.63
C GLU A 317 10.02 13.99 -16.24
N ILE A 318 10.22 13.88 -17.55
CA ILE A 318 11.29 14.60 -18.26
C ILE A 318 11.02 16.09 -18.39
N ASN A 319 9.78 16.48 -18.68
CA ASN A 319 9.42 17.88 -18.79
C ASN A 319 9.54 18.58 -17.43
N CYS A 320 9.19 17.91 -16.33
CA CYS A 320 9.42 18.44 -14.99
C CYS A 320 10.91 18.65 -14.68
N LYS A 321 11.84 17.92 -15.33
CA LYS A 321 13.29 18.13 -15.22
C LYS A 321 13.79 19.34 -16.02
N ASN A 322 13.18 19.63 -17.17
CA ASN A 322 13.67 20.62 -18.16
C ASN A 322 12.88 21.93 -18.16
N GLU A 323 12.17 22.24 -17.07
CA GLU A 323 11.14 23.30 -16.95
C GLU A 323 9.82 22.93 -17.67
N THR A 324 8.70 23.03 -16.93
CA THR A 324 7.36 22.68 -17.41
C THR A 324 6.35 23.79 -17.08
N ASN A 325 5.17 23.75 -17.71
CA ASN A 325 4.06 24.65 -17.42
C ASN A 325 2.95 23.89 -16.69
N ASN A 326 2.38 24.50 -15.65
CA ASN A 326 1.26 24.01 -14.85
C ASN A 326 0.07 23.50 -15.68
N LYS A 327 -0.26 24.18 -16.78
CA LYS A 327 -1.35 23.77 -17.68
C LYS A 327 -1.06 22.43 -18.36
N TYR A 328 0.18 22.19 -18.76
CA TYR A 328 0.61 20.92 -19.36
C TYR A 328 0.54 19.78 -18.34
N VAL A 329 1.03 20.02 -17.12
CA VAL A 329 1.00 19.03 -16.03
C VAL A 329 -0.44 18.58 -15.76
N LYS A 330 -1.36 19.54 -15.53
CA LYS A 330 -2.77 19.23 -15.25
C LYS A 330 -3.47 18.53 -16.40
N LYS A 331 -3.23 18.98 -17.63
CA LYS A 331 -3.77 18.31 -18.82
C LYS A 331 -3.27 16.86 -18.87
N THR A 332 -1.99 16.63 -18.66
CA THR A 332 -1.41 15.27 -18.71
C THR A 332 -2.00 14.37 -17.62
N LEU A 333 -2.23 14.87 -16.40
CA LEU A 333 -2.87 14.11 -15.33
C LEU A 333 -4.34 13.76 -15.64
N ARG A 334 -5.07 14.66 -16.31
CA ARG A 334 -6.43 14.40 -16.81
C ARG A 334 -6.43 13.38 -17.96
N ASP A 335 -5.55 13.54 -18.94
CA ASP A 335 -5.38 12.57 -20.02
C ASP A 335 -5.07 11.16 -19.46
N ILE A 336 -4.21 11.07 -18.43
CA ILE A 336 -3.93 9.81 -17.71
C ILE A 336 -5.22 9.24 -17.08
N GLY A 337 -6.00 10.10 -16.42
CA GLY A 337 -7.29 9.72 -15.82
C GLY A 337 -8.28 9.20 -16.86
N GLU A 338 -8.46 9.90 -17.97
CA GLU A 338 -9.35 9.49 -19.08
C GLU A 338 -8.95 8.12 -19.65
N ILE A 339 -7.64 7.87 -19.87
CA ILE A 339 -7.17 6.57 -20.35
C ILE A 339 -7.49 5.45 -19.36
N ILE A 340 -7.31 5.69 -18.05
CA ILE A 340 -7.60 4.69 -17.02
C ILE A 340 -9.11 4.43 -16.91
N GLU A 341 -9.92 5.49 -16.90
CA GLU A 341 -11.39 5.39 -16.83
C GLU A 341 -11.98 4.59 -18.00
N ASN A 342 -11.43 4.75 -19.21
CA ASN A 342 -11.88 4.01 -20.38
C ASN A 342 -11.65 2.48 -20.28
N ASN A 343 -10.83 2.03 -19.33
CA ASN A 343 -10.58 0.61 -19.06
C ASN A 343 -11.40 0.07 -17.87
N LEU A 344 -12.24 0.91 -17.25
CA LEU A 344 -13.05 0.54 -16.10
C LEU A 344 -14.53 0.44 -16.50
N THR A 345 -15.27 -0.50 -15.90
CA THR A 345 -16.73 -0.52 -15.97
C THR A 345 -17.34 0.47 -14.98
N GLN A 346 -18.64 0.75 -15.11
CA GLN A 346 -19.34 1.64 -14.18
C GLN A 346 -19.36 1.09 -12.74
N GLU A 347 -19.50 -0.22 -12.59
CA GLU A 347 -19.46 -0.91 -11.30
C GLU A 347 -18.07 -0.80 -10.65
N GLN A 348 -17.01 -0.87 -11.47
CA GLN A 348 -15.64 -0.72 -11.00
C GLN A 348 -15.34 0.73 -10.57
N ILE A 349 -15.81 1.71 -11.34
CA ILE A 349 -15.73 3.14 -10.95
C ILE A 349 -16.51 3.37 -9.66
N TRP A 350 -17.70 2.78 -9.51
CA TRP A 350 -18.46 2.83 -8.27
C TRP A 350 -17.67 2.27 -7.09
N ALA A 351 -17.05 1.10 -7.25
CA ALA A 351 -16.24 0.48 -6.19
C ALA A 351 -15.05 1.36 -5.80
N ILE A 352 -14.35 1.96 -6.77
CA ILE A 352 -13.25 2.91 -6.52
C ILE A 352 -13.77 4.14 -5.74
N ASN A 353 -14.90 4.71 -6.16
CA ASN A 353 -15.51 5.87 -5.51
C ASN A 353 -15.97 5.58 -4.08
N TRP A 354 -16.36 4.33 -3.77
CA TRP A 354 -16.74 3.86 -2.43
C TRP A 354 -15.63 3.11 -1.69
N ALA A 355 -14.40 3.17 -2.18
CA ALA A 355 -13.26 2.54 -1.53
C ALA A 355 -12.85 3.30 -0.25
N LYS A 356 -12.69 2.58 0.88
CA LYS A 356 -11.98 3.07 2.09
C LYS A 356 -10.47 3.08 1.86
N HIS A 357 -9.96 2.03 1.22
CA HIS A 357 -8.56 1.84 0.87
C HIS A 357 -8.45 1.12 -0.47
N ILE A 358 -7.42 1.47 -1.24
CA ILE A 358 -7.11 0.86 -2.53
C ILE A 358 -5.69 0.31 -2.46
N THR A 359 -5.53 -1.01 -2.61
CA THR A 359 -4.21 -1.62 -2.85
C THR A 359 -4.02 -1.83 -4.34
N VAL A 360 -2.87 -1.43 -4.88
CA VAL A 360 -2.60 -1.46 -6.33
C VAL A 360 -1.34 -2.28 -6.61
N PHE A 361 -1.49 -3.33 -7.39
CA PHE A 361 -0.39 -4.08 -8.01
C PHE A 361 -0.16 -3.56 -9.42
N SER A 362 0.85 -2.72 -9.62
CA SER A 362 1.19 -2.18 -10.93
C SER A 362 2.63 -1.66 -10.95
N ASP A 363 3.17 -1.40 -12.14
CA ASP A 363 4.36 -0.57 -12.33
C ASP A 363 4.02 0.89 -12.75
N PHE A 364 2.74 1.17 -13.02
CA PHE A 364 2.22 2.53 -13.23
C PHE A 364 1.52 3.13 -11.99
N PRO A 365 1.82 4.37 -11.56
CA PRO A 365 1.24 4.98 -10.37
C PRO A 365 -0.18 5.51 -10.63
N ILE A 366 -1.19 4.62 -10.56
CA ILE A 366 -2.61 4.96 -10.79
C ILE A 366 -3.11 6.12 -9.91
N GLY A 367 -2.49 6.34 -8.75
CA GLY A 367 -2.81 7.44 -7.85
C GLY A 367 -2.72 8.81 -8.52
N LEU A 368 -1.88 9.00 -9.54
CA LEU A 368 -1.76 10.24 -10.31
C LEU A 368 -3.00 10.58 -11.16
N ALA A 369 -3.87 9.62 -11.43
CA ALA A 369 -5.04 9.82 -12.27
C ALA A 369 -5.97 10.90 -11.70
N VAL A 370 -6.38 11.84 -12.54
CA VAL A 370 -7.47 12.79 -12.24
C VAL A 370 -8.70 12.29 -13.00
N LEU A 371 -9.59 11.64 -12.27
CA LEU A 371 -10.84 11.08 -12.77
C LEU A 371 -11.80 12.19 -13.25
N SER A 372 -12.68 11.91 -14.21
CA SER A 372 -13.56 12.89 -14.87
C SER A 372 -14.48 13.64 -13.91
N GLU A 373 -14.95 12.95 -12.87
CA GLU A 373 -15.77 13.55 -11.81
C GLU A 373 -14.96 14.28 -10.74
N SER A 374 -13.62 14.33 -10.82
CA SER A 374 -12.73 14.97 -9.83
C SER A 374 -11.97 16.18 -10.42
N ASP A 375 -11.48 17.06 -9.55
CA ASP A 375 -10.51 18.10 -9.92
C ASP A 375 -9.09 17.83 -9.39
N THR A 376 -8.90 16.67 -8.74
CA THR A 376 -7.68 16.30 -8.04
C THR A 376 -7.30 14.86 -8.32
N SER A 377 -6.06 14.51 -7.97
CA SER A 377 -5.51 13.17 -8.17
C SER A 377 -6.16 12.18 -7.20
N LEU A 378 -6.34 10.93 -7.64
CA LEU A 378 -7.01 9.86 -6.88
C LEU A 378 -6.43 9.68 -5.47
N GLN A 379 -5.12 9.82 -5.31
CA GLN A 379 -4.43 9.70 -4.00
C GLN A 379 -4.79 10.80 -2.98
N CYS A 380 -5.39 11.91 -3.44
CA CYS A 380 -5.83 13.00 -2.57
C CYS A 380 -7.08 12.63 -1.77
N TYR A 381 -7.88 11.67 -2.26
CA TYR A 381 -9.14 11.32 -1.61
C TYR A 381 -9.35 9.83 -1.42
N LYS A 382 -8.37 9.03 -1.85
CA LYS A 382 -8.29 7.60 -1.59
C LYS A 382 -6.97 7.28 -0.93
N ASN A 383 -7.04 6.46 0.10
CA ASN A 383 -5.86 5.88 0.71
C ASN A 383 -5.33 4.81 -0.24
N ILE A 384 -4.18 5.04 -0.86
CA ILE A 384 -3.61 4.15 -1.87
C ILE A 384 -2.30 3.57 -1.34
N SER A 385 -2.20 2.25 -1.40
CA SER A 385 -0.96 1.52 -1.16
C SER A 385 -0.48 0.85 -2.44
N TYR A 386 0.79 0.99 -2.74
CA TYR A 386 1.35 0.57 -4.03
C TYR A 386 2.28 -0.63 -3.90
N ARG A 387 2.13 -1.61 -4.80
CA ARG A 387 2.96 -2.81 -4.93
C ARG A 387 3.52 -2.86 -6.36
N PRO A 388 4.83 -2.56 -6.55
CA PRO A 388 5.49 -2.77 -7.84
C PRO A 388 5.33 -4.21 -8.31
N LEU A 389 4.99 -4.40 -9.59
CA LEU A 389 4.90 -5.74 -10.17
C LEU A 389 6.29 -6.26 -10.54
N SER A 390 7.17 -5.42 -11.05
CA SER A 390 8.47 -5.85 -11.56
C SER A 390 9.58 -5.74 -10.50
N PRO A 391 10.34 -6.82 -10.19
CA PRO A 391 10.18 -8.19 -10.70
C PRO A 391 9.10 -8.99 -9.95
N LEU A 392 8.29 -9.73 -10.70
CA LEU A 392 7.08 -10.41 -10.23
C LEU A 392 7.36 -11.49 -9.22
N THR A 393 8.48 -12.21 -9.40
CA THR A 393 8.96 -13.18 -8.42
C THR A 393 9.16 -12.55 -7.05
N ARG A 394 9.75 -11.35 -6.99
CA ARG A 394 9.99 -10.69 -5.71
C ARG A 394 8.72 -10.10 -5.13
N CYS A 395 7.86 -9.51 -5.96
CA CYS A 395 6.53 -9.07 -5.56
C CYS A 395 5.75 -10.21 -4.89
N MET A 396 5.76 -11.39 -5.52
CA MET A 396 5.13 -12.60 -4.99
C MET A 396 5.74 -13.07 -3.67
N GLN A 397 7.06 -13.10 -3.56
CA GLN A 397 7.73 -13.49 -2.31
C GLN A 397 7.43 -12.55 -1.12
N ILE A 398 7.28 -11.25 -1.40
CA ILE A 398 6.96 -10.24 -0.40
C ILE A 398 5.49 -10.39 -0.01
N GLU A 399 4.57 -10.28 -0.99
CA GLU A 399 3.12 -10.23 -0.76
C GLU A 399 2.57 -11.46 -0.04
N MET A 400 3.07 -12.66 -0.35
CA MET A 400 2.55 -13.93 0.18
C MET A 400 2.83 -14.15 1.67
N ARG A 401 3.66 -13.30 2.29
CA ARG A 401 4.01 -13.39 3.71
C ARG A 401 3.09 -12.52 4.54
N LYS A 402 2.91 -12.91 5.80
CA LYS A 402 2.33 -12.01 6.79
C LYS A 402 3.31 -10.89 7.10
N HIS A 403 2.89 -9.65 6.85
CA HIS A 403 3.64 -8.45 7.20
C HIS A 403 3.44 -8.05 8.66
N GLN A 404 4.46 -7.40 9.23
CA GLN A 404 4.37 -6.87 10.58
C GLN A 404 3.53 -5.59 10.60
N GLN A 405 2.84 -5.35 11.71
CA GLN A 405 2.11 -4.13 11.96
C GLN A 405 2.89 -3.30 12.99
N PHE A 406 3.06 -2.01 12.70
CA PHE A 406 3.84 -1.09 13.52
C PHE A 406 2.93 -0.04 14.11
N PHE A 407 3.18 0.38 15.35
CA PHE A 407 2.37 1.40 16.02
C PHE A 407 3.24 2.56 16.50
N LEU A 408 3.13 3.69 15.80
CA LEU A 408 3.87 4.92 16.10
C LEU A 408 3.16 5.80 17.13
N GLY A 409 1.87 5.56 17.40
CA GLY A 409 1.07 6.35 18.35
C GLY A 409 1.50 6.22 19.82
N LYS A 410 2.29 5.20 20.17
CA LYS A 410 2.89 5.08 21.52
C LYS A 410 4.22 5.83 21.66
N GLY A 411 4.87 6.11 20.54
CA GLY A 411 6.21 6.70 20.48
C GLY A 411 6.86 6.43 19.13
N CYS A 412 7.80 7.28 18.75
CA CYS A 412 8.46 7.22 17.45
C CYS A 412 9.93 7.66 17.56
N LYS A 413 10.84 6.80 17.10
CA LYS A 413 12.27 7.07 16.95
C LYS A 413 12.61 7.29 15.49
N ILE A 414 13.35 8.35 15.21
CA ILE A 414 13.70 8.77 13.86
C ILE A 414 15.22 8.83 13.73
N ALA A 415 15.79 8.13 12.75
CA ALA A 415 17.16 8.34 12.29
C ALA A 415 17.15 9.30 11.09
N PHE A 416 17.74 10.48 11.24
CA PHE A 416 17.88 11.48 10.20
C PHE A 416 19.32 11.45 9.64
N ALA A 417 19.45 10.93 8.42
CA ALA A 417 20.71 10.88 7.68
C ALA A 417 20.78 12.05 6.70
N GLU A 418 21.73 12.95 6.94
CA GLU A 418 22.01 14.08 6.05
C GLU A 418 23.15 13.72 5.10
N CYS A 419 22.82 13.57 3.82
CA CYS A 419 23.74 13.09 2.79
C CYS A 419 24.14 14.19 1.79
N VAL A 420 23.58 15.40 1.90
CA VAL A 420 23.89 16.53 1.02
C VAL A 420 25.15 17.23 1.54
N ILE A 421 26.15 17.41 0.67
CA ILE A 421 27.39 18.13 1.02
C ILE A 421 27.07 19.57 1.40
N ASN A 422 27.57 20.03 2.55
CA ASN A 422 27.43 21.41 2.97
C ASN A 422 28.39 22.33 2.20
N ASP A 423 27.94 22.79 1.03
CA ASP A 423 28.66 23.74 0.19
C ASP A 423 27.73 24.84 -0.36
N LYS A 424 28.33 25.83 -1.02
CA LYS A 424 27.59 26.97 -1.61
C LYS A 424 26.55 26.54 -2.67
N LYS A 425 26.73 25.41 -3.34
CA LYS A 425 25.77 24.93 -4.34
C LYS A 425 24.53 24.34 -3.67
N ASN A 426 24.71 23.77 -2.49
CA ASN A 426 23.67 23.08 -1.73
C ASN A 426 23.07 23.92 -0.58
N GLU A 427 23.56 25.13 -0.32
CA GLU A 427 23.12 26.03 0.76
C GLU A 427 21.59 26.06 0.92
N PHE A 428 20.85 26.33 -0.16
CA PHE A 428 19.38 26.37 -0.08
C PHE A 428 18.71 25.03 0.29
N ILE A 429 19.26 23.91 -0.19
CA ILE A 429 18.75 22.57 0.12
C ILE A 429 19.07 22.21 1.57
N ARG A 430 20.29 22.57 2.01
CA ARG A 430 20.74 22.42 3.39
C ARG A 430 19.89 23.23 4.35
N ASP A 431 19.59 24.49 4.04
CA ASP A 431 18.70 25.34 4.85
C ASP A 431 17.31 24.71 5.00
N CYS A 432 16.76 24.14 3.92
CA CYS A 432 15.48 23.44 3.97
C CYS A 432 15.54 22.16 4.82
N SER A 433 16.61 21.38 4.69
CA SER A 433 16.86 20.17 5.51
C SER A 433 17.00 20.51 6.99
N GLU A 434 17.77 21.56 7.30
CA GLU A 434 17.90 22.11 8.65
C GLU A 434 16.58 22.62 9.20
N GLY A 435 15.71 23.17 8.35
CA GLY A 435 14.33 23.54 8.70
C GLY A 435 13.49 22.34 9.16
N VAL A 436 13.61 21.18 8.49
CA VAL A 436 12.97 19.92 8.93
C VAL A 436 13.55 19.47 10.26
N MET A 437 14.88 19.47 10.38
CA MET A 437 15.57 19.05 11.61
C MET A 437 15.24 19.93 12.81
N TYR A 438 15.17 21.25 12.62
CA TYR A 438 14.78 22.21 13.66
C TYR A 438 13.36 21.92 14.16
N MET A 439 12.43 21.72 13.22
CA MET A 439 11.05 21.37 13.53
C MET A 439 11.00 20.05 14.31
N LEU A 440 11.71 19.01 13.85
CA LEU A 440 11.77 17.70 14.53
C LEU A 440 12.29 17.83 15.97
N LYS A 441 13.37 18.58 16.19
CA LYS A 441 13.88 18.86 17.54
C LYS A 441 12.84 19.54 18.41
N LYS A 442 12.08 20.50 17.86
CA LYS A 442 10.99 21.15 18.56
C LYS A 442 9.90 20.14 18.96
N LEU A 443 9.42 19.30 18.05
CA LEU A 443 8.43 18.27 18.38
C LEU A 443 8.95 17.28 19.42
N CYS A 444 10.21 16.85 19.34
CA CYS A 444 10.80 15.95 20.35
C CYS A 444 10.90 16.63 21.73
N SER A 445 11.16 17.94 21.77
CA SER A 445 11.17 18.69 23.04
C SER A 445 9.77 18.84 23.67
N GLU A 446 8.73 18.87 22.83
CA GLU A 446 7.33 18.96 23.25
C GLU A 446 6.70 17.58 23.51
N ASN A 447 7.32 16.48 23.04
CA ASN A 447 6.81 15.12 23.12
C ASN A 447 7.89 14.13 23.61
N PRO A 448 7.84 13.68 24.87
CA PRO A 448 8.89 12.83 25.43
C PRO A 448 9.00 11.44 24.76
N ASN A 449 7.94 10.98 24.10
CA ASN A 449 7.90 9.70 23.39
C ASN A 449 8.35 9.82 21.92
N MET A 450 8.78 11.00 21.47
CA MET A 450 9.34 11.22 20.14
C MET A 450 10.83 11.53 20.25
N GLN A 451 11.66 10.82 19.47
CA GLN A 451 13.11 10.94 19.52
C GLN A 451 13.68 11.06 18.11
N VAL A 452 14.77 11.81 17.97
CA VAL A 452 15.48 11.95 16.71
C VAL A 452 16.99 11.90 16.91
N THR A 453 17.64 11.03 16.16
CA THR A 453 19.10 10.97 16.01
C THR A 453 19.47 11.58 14.67
N TYR A 454 20.43 12.50 14.65
CA TYR A 454 20.92 13.15 13.43
C TYR A 454 22.38 12.80 13.19
N CYS A 455 22.74 12.47 11.95
CA CYS A 455 24.13 12.31 11.53
C CYS A 455 24.31 12.81 10.10
N GLU A 456 25.42 13.51 9.85
CA GLU A 456 25.87 13.79 8.49
C GLU A 456 26.65 12.57 7.99
N THR A 457 26.20 12.00 6.87
CA THR A 457 26.71 10.75 6.29
C THR A 457 27.02 10.98 4.82
N LEU A 458 28.27 11.36 4.51
CA LEU A 458 28.68 11.79 3.16
C LEU A 458 29.32 10.65 2.34
N THR A 459 29.37 9.44 2.90
CA THR A 459 29.78 8.21 2.21
C THR A 459 28.80 7.09 2.47
N ILE A 460 28.69 6.14 1.54
CA ILE A 460 27.83 4.96 1.68
C ILE A 460 28.22 4.16 2.93
N ARG A 461 29.51 4.11 3.27
CA ARG A 461 30.01 3.42 4.47
C ARG A 461 29.49 4.07 5.76
N GLU A 462 29.56 5.39 5.86
CA GLU A 462 29.04 6.13 7.02
C GLU A 462 27.53 5.99 7.14
N LEU A 463 26.81 6.08 6.02
CA LEU A 463 25.36 5.90 6.01
C LEU A 463 24.95 4.51 6.49
N LYS A 464 25.59 3.45 5.97
CA LYS A 464 25.32 2.08 6.40
C LYS A 464 25.63 1.88 7.88
N LYS A 465 26.76 2.42 8.36
CA LYS A 465 27.10 2.39 9.77
C LYS A 465 26.06 3.10 10.62
N PHE A 466 25.62 4.29 10.21
CA PHE A 466 24.60 5.04 10.92
C PHE A 466 23.28 4.27 11.01
N ILE A 467 22.84 3.65 9.91
CA ILE A 467 21.63 2.83 9.88
C ILE A 467 21.78 1.60 10.80
N GLN A 468 22.92 0.92 10.77
CA GLN A 468 23.20 -0.22 11.63
C GLN A 468 23.26 0.16 13.12
N ASP A 469 23.88 1.29 13.45
CA ASP A 469 23.98 1.80 14.82
C ASP A 469 22.60 2.28 15.36
N ASN A 470 21.60 2.44 14.49
CA ASN A 470 20.24 2.88 14.81
C ASN A 470 19.20 1.85 14.33
N SER A 471 19.45 0.55 14.48
CA SER A 471 18.57 -0.51 13.97
C SER A 471 17.20 -0.59 14.67
N ASP A 472 17.04 0.05 15.83
CA ASP A 472 15.81 0.05 16.64
C ASP A 472 14.90 1.26 16.36
N VAL A 473 15.23 2.09 15.37
CA VAL A 473 14.38 3.24 15.00
C VAL A 473 13.19 2.81 14.14
N ASP A 474 12.11 3.59 14.22
CA ASP A 474 10.89 3.32 13.45
C ASP A 474 10.95 3.93 12.05
N ILE A 475 11.59 5.11 11.92
CA ILE A 475 11.67 5.87 10.67
C ILE A 475 13.12 6.21 10.33
N LEU A 476 13.55 5.86 9.12
CA LEU A 476 14.77 6.36 8.50
C LEU A 476 14.42 7.51 7.54
N HIS A 477 14.89 8.71 7.83
CA HIS A 477 14.80 9.87 6.94
C HIS A 477 16.14 10.08 6.25
N ILE A 478 16.17 10.03 4.91
CA ILE A 478 17.37 10.31 4.13
C ILE A 478 17.17 11.62 3.36
N SER A 479 17.91 12.66 3.76
CA SER A 479 18.02 13.91 3.02
C SER A 479 19.20 13.81 2.05
N ALA A 480 18.91 13.82 0.75
CA ALA A 480 19.93 13.60 -0.28
C ALA A 480 19.56 14.28 -1.61
N HIS A 481 20.53 14.37 -2.52
CA HIS A 481 20.22 14.52 -3.93
C HIS A 481 19.81 13.17 -4.51
N GLY A 482 18.80 13.17 -5.37
CA GLY A 482 18.53 11.99 -6.17
C GLY A 482 19.28 12.02 -7.49
N HIS A 483 19.49 10.84 -8.06
CA HIS A 483 20.23 10.65 -9.30
C HIS A 483 19.42 9.76 -10.24
N TYR A 484 19.02 10.30 -11.38
CA TYR A 484 18.28 9.56 -12.40
C TYR A 484 19.11 9.44 -13.68
N ASP A 485 19.69 8.26 -13.87
CA ASP A 485 20.43 7.87 -15.06
C ASP A 485 19.54 7.08 -16.02
N ARG A 486 18.91 7.84 -16.93
CA ARG A 486 18.08 7.26 -17.98
C ARG A 486 18.85 6.40 -18.96
N ARG A 487 20.16 6.61 -19.15
CA ARG A 487 20.92 5.82 -20.15
C ARG A 487 21.11 4.41 -19.64
N ASN A 488 21.46 4.29 -18.36
CA ASN A 488 21.66 3.01 -17.68
C ASN A 488 20.39 2.44 -17.03
N ASN A 489 19.25 3.12 -17.15
CA ASN A 489 17.94 2.70 -16.62
C ASN A 489 17.91 2.55 -15.09
N MET A 490 18.54 3.49 -14.37
CA MET A 490 18.72 3.44 -12.92
C MET A 490 18.35 4.77 -12.27
N ALA A 491 17.72 4.69 -11.09
CA ALA A 491 17.44 5.83 -10.22
C ALA A 491 17.88 5.53 -8.78
N GLY A 492 18.60 6.46 -8.16
CA GLY A 492 19.21 6.27 -6.85
C GLY A 492 19.44 7.56 -6.09
N LEU A 493 20.27 7.47 -5.04
CA LEU A 493 20.66 8.58 -4.17
C LEU A 493 22.12 8.93 -4.39
N MET A 494 22.45 10.21 -4.24
CA MET A 494 23.83 10.66 -4.06
C MET A 494 24.10 10.79 -2.56
N ILE A 495 24.98 9.95 -2.04
CA ILE A 495 25.47 9.99 -0.67
C ILE A 495 26.80 10.74 -0.69
N GLY A 496 26.74 12.03 -0.36
CA GLY A 496 27.82 12.96 -0.68
C GLY A 496 28.09 12.98 -2.19
N ASN A 497 29.17 12.32 -2.60
CA ASN A 497 29.55 12.17 -4.02
C ASN A 497 29.38 10.74 -4.56
N GLU A 498 28.91 9.79 -3.75
CA GLU A 498 28.77 8.38 -4.11
C GLU A 498 27.33 8.06 -4.55
N PHE A 499 27.17 7.35 -5.67
CA PHE A 499 25.86 6.88 -6.12
C PHE A 499 25.48 5.57 -5.41
N TRP A 500 24.28 5.51 -4.83
CA TRP A 500 23.79 4.32 -4.11
C TRP A 500 22.33 4.01 -4.44
N MET A 501 22.02 2.71 -4.50
CA MET A 501 20.69 2.19 -4.80
C MET A 501 20.15 1.24 -3.73
N ALA A 502 20.84 1.10 -2.59
CA ALA A 502 20.52 0.09 -1.59
C ALA A 502 20.46 -1.33 -2.20
N ASP A 503 21.40 -1.68 -3.09
CA ASP A 503 21.52 -2.97 -3.79
C ASP A 503 22.33 -4.03 -3.03
N ASP A 504 22.55 -3.81 -1.73
CA ASP A 504 23.28 -4.73 -0.84
C ASP A 504 22.47 -5.97 -0.43
N ILE A 505 23.15 -7.11 -0.21
CA ILE A 505 22.54 -8.43 0.12
C ILE A 505 22.34 -8.63 1.63
N ASN A 506 23.23 -8.10 2.47
CA ASN A 506 23.22 -8.28 3.93
C ASN A 506 23.01 -6.94 4.67
N PHE A 507 21.95 -6.25 4.28
CA PHE A 507 21.62 -4.93 4.79
C PHE A 507 20.14 -4.89 5.14
N GLN A 508 19.82 -4.33 6.30
CA GLN A 508 18.45 -4.12 6.74
C GLN A 508 18.23 -2.66 7.10
N VAL A 509 17.00 -2.19 6.88
CA VAL A 509 16.59 -0.82 7.19
C VAL A 509 15.38 -0.81 8.12
N PRO A 510 15.13 0.32 8.81
CA PRO A 510 13.90 0.55 9.56
C PRO A 510 12.63 0.35 8.71
N PRO A 511 11.50 0.02 9.34
CA PRO A 511 10.25 -0.33 8.64
C PRO A 511 9.71 0.83 7.80
N VAL A 512 9.95 2.09 8.18
CA VAL A 512 9.54 3.25 7.40
C VAL A 512 10.76 3.99 6.87
N VAL A 513 10.82 4.19 5.56
CA VAL A 513 11.89 4.97 4.90
C VAL A 513 11.30 6.18 4.17
N VAL A 514 11.82 7.35 4.47
CA VAL A 514 11.46 8.61 3.82
C VAL A 514 12.63 9.07 2.95
N LEU A 515 12.47 9.00 1.63
CA LEU A 515 13.46 9.45 0.67
C LEU A 515 13.18 10.91 0.29
N SER A 516 13.77 11.83 1.06
CA SER A 516 13.69 13.26 0.83
C SER A 516 14.68 13.68 -0.27
N ALA A 517 14.39 13.26 -1.50
CA ALA A 517 15.23 13.46 -2.68
C ALA A 517 14.39 13.44 -3.98
N CYS A 518 14.90 14.06 -5.04
CA CYS A 518 14.27 14.14 -6.37
C CYS A 518 14.39 12.82 -7.17
N HIS A 519 13.38 12.42 -7.95
CA HIS A 519 13.48 11.27 -8.88
C HIS A 519 14.05 9.98 -8.28
N VAL A 520 13.63 9.61 -7.08
CA VAL A 520 14.05 8.34 -6.46
C VAL A 520 13.16 7.15 -6.82
N SER A 521 12.03 7.40 -7.48
CA SER A 521 11.04 6.39 -7.87
C SER A 521 10.41 6.63 -9.27
N PRO A 522 11.10 7.16 -10.30
CA PRO A 522 10.46 7.42 -11.59
C PRO A 522 9.97 6.13 -12.26
N ARG A 523 8.75 6.15 -12.79
CA ARG A 523 8.02 4.98 -13.30
C ARG A 523 7.82 5.01 -14.81
N GLY A 524 7.77 6.19 -15.43
CA GLY A 524 7.46 6.35 -16.85
C GLY A 524 8.39 5.56 -17.77
N SER A 525 9.70 5.56 -17.50
CA SER A 525 10.67 4.81 -18.30
C SER A 525 10.86 3.35 -17.88
N GLY A 526 10.39 2.97 -16.69
CA GLY A 526 10.58 1.63 -16.11
C GLY A 526 12.02 1.42 -15.62
N CYS A 527 12.57 2.40 -14.91
CA CYS A 527 13.91 2.28 -14.35
C CYS A 527 13.93 1.41 -13.09
N VAL A 528 15.06 0.75 -12.84
CA VAL A 528 15.32 0.15 -11.54
C VAL A 528 15.59 1.29 -10.57
N ASN A 529 14.78 1.40 -9.51
CA ASN A 529 14.80 2.55 -8.62
C ASN A 529 15.09 2.14 -7.18
N VAL A 530 15.74 3.04 -6.44
CA VAL A 530 16.15 2.83 -5.05
C VAL A 530 14.96 2.62 -4.11
N ALA A 531 13.79 3.20 -4.39
CA ALA A 531 12.62 3.02 -3.54
C ALA A 531 12.22 1.53 -3.47
N ASP A 532 12.12 0.85 -4.62
CA ASP A 532 11.79 -0.60 -4.67
C ASP A 532 12.85 -1.46 -3.98
N LEU A 533 14.12 -1.04 -4.04
CA LEU A 533 15.22 -1.77 -3.41
C LEU A 533 15.23 -1.60 -1.89
N PHE A 534 14.70 -0.50 -1.35
CA PHE A 534 14.47 -0.35 0.09
C PHE A 534 13.44 -1.36 0.63
N LEU A 535 12.38 -1.68 -0.12
CA LEU A 535 11.45 -2.76 0.25
C LEU A 535 12.18 -4.11 0.33
N ARG A 536 13.13 -4.36 -0.58
CA ARG A 536 13.92 -5.60 -0.57
C ARG A 536 14.76 -5.73 0.70
N VAL A 537 15.35 -4.63 1.18
CA VAL A 537 16.20 -4.59 2.37
C VAL A 537 15.39 -4.36 3.66
N GLY A 538 14.08 -4.60 3.65
CA GLY A 538 13.28 -4.71 4.87
C GLY A 538 12.41 -3.51 5.23
N ALA A 539 12.39 -2.45 4.41
CA ALA A 539 11.39 -1.41 4.59
C ALA A 539 10.00 -1.99 4.32
N GLU A 540 9.06 -1.69 5.20
CA GLU A 540 7.64 -1.99 5.02
C GLU A 540 6.98 -0.91 4.19
N ALA A 541 7.34 0.36 4.40
CA ALA A 541 6.83 1.49 3.63
C ALA A 541 7.96 2.43 3.22
N VAL A 542 7.99 2.82 1.94
CA VAL A 542 8.97 3.77 1.40
C VAL A 542 8.25 4.93 0.71
N LEU A 543 8.54 6.16 1.14
CA LEU A 543 8.07 7.37 0.46
C LEU A 543 9.13 7.82 -0.55
N GLY A 544 8.76 7.88 -1.82
CA GLY A 544 9.63 8.33 -2.90
C GLY A 544 8.96 9.35 -3.82
N THR A 545 9.75 9.93 -4.74
CA THR A 545 9.31 10.96 -5.68
C THR A 545 9.48 10.53 -7.14
N PHE A 546 8.51 10.88 -7.99
CA PHE A 546 8.56 10.58 -9.43
C PHE A 546 9.31 11.63 -10.24
N VAL A 547 9.28 12.89 -9.80
CA VAL A 547 9.80 14.07 -10.54
C VAL A 547 10.79 14.84 -9.66
N PRO A 548 11.50 15.88 -10.16
CA PRO A 548 12.21 16.78 -9.28
C PRO A 548 11.24 17.54 -8.39
N VAL A 549 11.58 17.63 -7.10
CA VAL A 549 10.78 18.33 -6.09
C VAL A 549 11.52 19.57 -5.59
N ARG A 550 10.79 20.62 -5.24
CA ARG A 550 11.39 21.84 -4.68
C ARG A 550 11.69 21.63 -3.20
N ALA A 551 12.94 21.86 -2.78
CA ALA A 551 13.38 21.62 -1.40
C ALA A 551 12.48 22.28 -0.34
N LYS A 552 12.03 23.51 -0.57
CA LYS A 552 11.10 24.22 0.33
C LYS A 552 9.71 23.57 0.40
N ARG A 553 9.17 23.08 -0.72
CA ARG A 553 7.87 22.39 -0.77
C ARG A 553 7.97 21.02 -0.08
N ASN A 554 9.06 20.29 -0.34
CA ASN A 554 9.39 19.05 0.36
C ASN A 554 9.50 19.26 1.88
N MET A 555 10.24 20.28 2.34
CA MET A 555 10.33 20.63 3.77
C MET A 555 8.95 20.84 4.40
N LEU A 556 8.04 21.54 3.71
CA LEU A 556 6.68 21.75 4.22
C LEU A 556 5.91 20.43 4.35
N LEU A 557 5.98 19.54 3.36
CA LEU A 557 5.33 18.23 3.41
C LEU A 557 5.89 17.37 4.55
N MET A 558 7.23 17.32 4.69
CA MET A 558 7.89 16.55 5.75
C MET A 558 7.56 17.09 7.15
N ASN A 559 7.53 18.41 7.31
CA ASN A 559 7.13 19.03 8.59
C ASN A 559 5.70 18.65 8.96
N ARG A 560 4.77 18.65 7.99
CA ARG A 560 3.37 18.23 8.22
C ARG A 560 3.29 16.75 8.58
N LEU A 561 4.00 15.88 7.87
CA LEU A 561 4.11 14.45 8.19
C LEU A 561 4.51 14.22 9.65
N TYR A 562 5.62 14.81 10.08
CA TYR A 562 6.09 14.64 11.46
C TYR A 562 5.22 15.33 12.51
N THR A 563 4.56 16.45 12.15
CA THR A 563 3.61 17.11 13.04
C THR A 563 2.44 16.19 13.36
N TYR A 564 1.83 15.57 12.35
CA TYR A 564 0.70 14.68 12.59
C TYR A 564 1.10 13.37 13.30
N ILE A 565 2.30 12.84 13.06
CA ILE A 565 2.83 11.73 13.85
C ILE A 565 2.96 12.14 15.33
N ALA A 566 3.48 13.35 15.60
CA ALA A 566 3.57 13.85 16.98
C ALA A 566 2.19 14.09 17.62
N GLU A 567 1.21 14.58 16.86
CA GLU A 567 -0.16 14.74 17.38
C GLU A 567 -0.82 13.38 17.64
N ALA A 568 -0.55 12.35 16.84
CA ALA A 568 -1.00 10.98 17.12
C ALA A 568 -0.39 10.45 18.44
N ILE A 569 0.89 10.72 18.70
CA ILE A 569 1.54 10.40 19.99
C ILE A 569 0.87 11.10 21.17
N LYS A 570 0.31 12.31 20.96
CA LYS A 570 -0.50 13.03 21.96
C LYS A 570 -1.94 12.53 22.08
N GLY A 571 -2.33 11.50 21.32
CA GLY A 571 -3.66 10.89 21.36
C GLY A 571 -4.64 11.43 20.31
N SER A 572 -4.16 12.14 19.28
CA SER A 572 -5.02 12.48 18.13
C SER A 572 -5.48 11.22 17.41
N MET A 573 -6.78 11.16 17.11
CA MET A 573 -7.42 10.05 16.38
C MET A 573 -7.72 10.44 14.93
N GLN A 574 -7.09 11.50 14.42
CA GLN A 574 -7.41 12.07 13.10
C GLN A 574 -7.10 11.11 11.95
N TYR A 575 -6.03 10.33 12.08
CA TYR A 575 -5.58 9.37 11.07
C TYR A 575 -5.26 8.04 11.76
N GLU A 576 -5.79 6.94 11.23
CA GLU A 576 -5.56 5.59 11.75
C GLU A 576 -4.17 5.09 11.34
N THR A 577 -3.80 5.32 10.07
CA THR A 577 -2.58 4.77 9.45
C THR A 577 -1.73 5.83 8.75
N LEU A 578 -0.49 5.48 8.41
CA LEU A 578 0.41 6.33 7.62
C LEU A 578 -0.13 6.61 6.21
N ALA A 579 -0.83 5.63 5.60
CA ALA A 579 -1.49 5.81 4.31
C ALA A 579 -2.59 6.89 4.38
N GLU A 580 -3.43 6.83 5.41
CA GLU A 580 -4.47 7.83 5.67
C GLU A 580 -3.91 9.21 5.95
N LEU A 581 -2.87 9.28 6.79
CA LEU A 581 -2.17 10.52 7.06
C LEU A 581 -1.64 11.15 5.77
N TRP A 582 -1.00 10.37 4.90
CA TRP A 582 -0.43 10.89 3.67
C TRP A 582 -1.50 11.41 2.71
N SER A 583 -2.59 10.66 2.52
CA SER A 583 -3.73 11.14 1.71
C SER A 583 -4.25 12.47 2.25
N GLY A 584 -4.42 12.58 3.58
CA GLY A 584 -4.81 13.82 4.24
C GLY A 584 -3.84 14.99 3.98
N ILE A 585 -2.53 14.75 4.08
CA ILE A 585 -1.49 15.76 3.81
C ILE A 585 -1.59 16.27 2.38
N VAL A 586 -1.62 15.37 1.40
CA VAL A 586 -1.67 15.72 -0.04
C VAL A 586 -2.96 16.47 -0.35
N ALA A 587 -4.12 15.99 0.12
CA ALA A 587 -5.41 16.64 -0.10
C ALA A 587 -5.40 18.09 0.38
N THR A 588 -5.01 18.29 1.64
CA THR A 588 -5.06 19.60 2.29
C THR A 588 -3.86 20.50 1.93
N ASN A 589 -3.02 20.08 0.99
CA ASN A 589 -1.89 20.87 0.49
C ASN A 589 -2.30 21.92 -0.57
N ALA A 590 -3.52 21.86 -1.10
CA ALA A 590 -4.00 22.69 -2.22
C ALA A 590 -3.68 24.19 -2.05
N ILE A 591 -3.99 24.78 -0.89
CA ILE A 591 -3.72 26.20 -0.63
C ILE A 591 -2.22 26.54 -0.60
N LEU A 592 -1.39 25.62 -0.12
CA LEU A 592 0.06 25.81 -0.07
C LEU A 592 0.67 25.79 -1.47
N GLU A 593 0.14 24.96 -2.37
CA GLU A 593 0.57 24.92 -3.77
C GLU A 593 0.19 26.20 -4.51
N MET A 594 -1.06 26.67 -4.37
CA MET A 594 -1.51 27.95 -4.93
C MET A 594 -0.66 29.13 -4.43
N LYS A 595 -0.36 29.15 -3.12
CA LYS A 595 0.49 30.14 -2.49
C LYS A 595 1.88 30.18 -3.11
N GLU A 596 2.53 29.04 -3.29
CA GLU A 596 3.91 29.00 -3.77
C GLU A 596 4.06 29.42 -5.25
N ASP A 597 2.98 29.40 -6.04
CA ASP A 597 3.00 29.82 -7.45
C ASP A 597 2.59 31.29 -7.68
N SER A 598 2.08 31.99 -6.66
CA SER A 598 1.75 33.43 -6.76
C SER A 598 2.29 34.23 -5.56
N PRO A 599 3.38 35.01 -5.74
CA PRO A 599 3.97 35.82 -4.67
C PRO A 599 3.00 36.83 -4.04
N ASN A 600 2.10 37.41 -4.86
CA ASN A 600 1.10 38.36 -4.39
C ASN A 600 0.03 37.67 -3.55
N PHE A 601 -0.47 36.51 -4.01
CA PHE A 601 -1.39 35.69 -3.24
C PHE A 601 -0.75 35.24 -1.93
N SER A 602 0.51 34.79 -1.99
CA SER A 602 1.29 34.41 -0.80
C SER A 602 1.39 35.52 0.22
N LYS A 603 1.70 36.75 -0.22
CA LYS A 603 1.78 37.90 0.68
C LYS A 603 0.44 38.21 1.33
N TRP A 604 -0.66 38.07 0.59
CA TRP A 604 -2.00 38.32 1.11
C TRP A 604 -2.45 37.25 2.11
N ILE A 605 -2.39 35.97 1.74
CA ILE A 605 -2.88 34.86 2.57
C ILE A 605 -2.06 34.66 3.85
N MET A 606 -0.75 34.95 3.79
CA MET A 606 0.12 34.92 4.98
C MET A 606 0.01 36.18 5.84
N GLY A 607 -0.67 37.22 5.35
CA GLY A 607 -0.91 38.45 6.09
C GLY A 607 -2.13 38.38 7.00
N ASN A 608 -2.41 39.52 7.65
CA ASN A 608 -3.55 39.67 8.55
C ASN A 608 -4.71 40.43 7.91
N ASP A 609 -5.93 40.08 8.28
CA ASP A 609 -7.16 40.81 7.95
C ASP A 609 -7.16 42.23 8.54
N LYS A 610 -8.21 43.01 8.26
CA LYS A 610 -8.37 44.37 8.80
C LYS A 610 -8.51 44.44 10.33
N TYR A 611 -8.72 43.30 11.00
CA TYR A 611 -8.85 43.16 12.45
C TYR A 611 -7.59 42.58 13.11
N GLY A 612 -6.54 42.25 12.33
CA GLY A 612 -5.29 41.70 12.82
C GLY A 612 -5.24 40.17 12.92
N HIS A 613 -6.26 39.45 12.45
CA HIS A 613 -6.26 37.97 12.43
C HIS A 613 -5.50 37.43 11.22
N SER A 614 -4.76 36.33 11.41
CA SER A 614 -4.08 35.66 10.29
C SER A 614 -5.09 35.00 9.35
N ARG A 615 -5.06 35.40 8.07
CA ARG A 615 -5.97 34.84 7.04
C ARG A 615 -5.74 33.35 6.84
N PHE A 616 -4.48 32.91 6.81
CA PHE A 616 -4.16 31.50 6.68
C PHE A 616 -4.73 30.66 7.83
N ILE A 617 -4.62 31.14 9.08
CA ILE A 617 -5.18 30.45 10.25
C ILE A 617 -6.71 30.46 10.19
N GLU A 618 -7.32 31.58 9.81
CA GLU A 618 -8.77 31.67 9.64
C GLU A 618 -9.28 30.70 8.57
N PHE A 619 -8.60 30.63 7.42
CA PHE A 619 -8.89 29.66 6.37
C PHE A 619 -8.79 28.24 6.94
N ALA A 620 -7.63 27.86 7.49
CA ALA A 620 -7.30 26.49 7.84
C ALA A 620 -8.11 25.93 9.02
N LEU A 621 -8.43 26.77 10.02
CA LEU A 621 -9.05 26.32 11.26
C LEU A 621 -10.53 26.69 11.41
N LYS A 622 -11.07 27.55 10.53
CA LYS A 622 -12.46 28.01 10.63
C LYS A 622 -13.22 27.89 9.31
N ARG A 623 -12.75 28.57 8.27
CA ARG A 623 -13.53 28.76 7.04
C ARG A 623 -13.57 27.52 6.15
N SER A 624 -12.55 26.64 6.22
CA SER A 624 -12.50 25.41 5.42
C SER A 624 -13.18 24.21 6.07
N VAL A 625 -13.39 24.25 7.39
CA VAL A 625 -13.87 23.11 8.18
C VAL A 625 -15.26 22.67 7.70
N GLY A 626 -15.38 21.39 7.31
CA GLY A 626 -16.62 20.81 6.81
C GLY A 626 -17.06 21.28 5.42
N ARG A 627 -16.21 22.04 4.71
CA ARG A 627 -16.53 22.62 3.39
C ARG A 627 -15.65 22.10 2.25
N LEU A 628 -14.65 21.29 2.57
CA LEU A 628 -13.68 20.75 1.62
C LEU A 628 -14.01 19.28 1.31
N HIS A 629 -14.50 19.02 0.10
CA HIS A 629 -14.75 17.66 -0.39
C HIS A 629 -13.48 17.12 -1.02
N SER A 630 -13.10 15.91 -0.64
CA SER A 630 -11.80 15.34 -1.01
C SER A 630 -11.60 15.23 -2.53
N SER A 631 -12.63 14.94 -3.32
CA SER A 631 -12.56 14.85 -4.79
C SER A 631 -12.67 16.20 -5.52
N LYS A 632 -12.95 17.29 -4.79
CA LYS A 632 -13.12 18.67 -5.30
C LYS A 632 -12.28 19.68 -4.52
N ILE A 633 -11.17 19.22 -3.94
CA ILE A 633 -10.43 19.93 -2.91
C ILE A 633 -9.88 21.28 -3.39
N TYR A 634 -9.51 21.39 -4.66
CA TYR A 634 -9.01 22.64 -5.24
C TYR A 634 -10.14 23.62 -5.51
N THR A 635 -11.23 23.15 -6.11
CA THR A 635 -12.44 23.95 -6.38
C THR A 635 -13.00 24.51 -5.08
N ASP A 636 -13.15 23.67 -4.06
CA ASP A 636 -13.68 24.09 -2.76
C ASP A 636 -12.74 25.08 -2.06
N THR A 637 -11.43 24.85 -2.12
CA THR A 637 -10.43 25.80 -1.61
C THR A 637 -10.56 27.16 -2.30
N ILE A 638 -10.68 27.18 -3.64
CA ILE A 638 -10.85 28.40 -4.43
C ILE A 638 -12.13 29.13 -4.03
N LEU A 639 -13.24 28.42 -3.85
CA LEU A 639 -14.52 29.02 -3.45
C LEU A 639 -14.42 29.73 -2.10
N VAL A 640 -13.85 29.06 -1.08
CA VAL A 640 -13.65 29.66 0.24
C VAL A 640 -12.73 30.90 0.16
N ILE A 641 -11.65 30.84 -0.62
CA ILE A 641 -10.74 31.97 -0.78
C ILE A 641 -11.41 33.14 -1.51
N LYS A 642 -12.25 32.87 -2.52
CA LYS A 642 -13.01 33.92 -3.22
C LYS A 642 -14.01 34.62 -2.30
N GLU A 643 -14.64 33.90 -1.38
CA GLU A 643 -15.48 34.52 -0.32
C GLU A 643 -14.66 35.45 0.58
N MET A 644 -13.49 35.02 1.03
CA MET A 644 -12.60 35.85 1.85
C MET A 644 -12.15 37.11 1.10
N LEU A 645 -11.88 37.02 -0.21
CA LEU A 645 -11.54 38.17 -1.04
C LEU A 645 -12.73 39.13 -1.20
N HIS A 646 -13.94 38.60 -1.40
CA HIS A 646 -15.15 39.39 -1.51
C HIS A 646 -15.42 40.22 -0.25
N GLU A 647 -15.28 39.61 0.93
CA GLU A 647 -15.43 40.28 2.24
C GLU A 647 -14.42 41.43 2.45
N GLU A 648 -13.28 41.39 1.75
CA GLU A 648 -12.24 42.42 1.78
C GLU A 648 -12.32 43.41 0.60
N GLY A 649 -13.30 43.27 -0.30
CA GLY A 649 -13.44 44.11 -1.50
C GLY A 649 -12.33 43.88 -2.53
N LEU A 650 -11.80 42.66 -2.60
CA LEU A 650 -10.70 42.24 -3.47
C LEU A 650 -11.14 41.25 -4.56
N ASP A 651 -12.39 41.34 -5.00
CA ASP A 651 -12.93 40.52 -6.09
C ASP A 651 -12.04 40.58 -7.36
N GLY A 652 -11.80 39.43 -7.99
CA GLY A 652 -10.96 39.29 -9.18
C GLY A 652 -9.44 39.42 -8.94
N LYS A 653 -8.98 39.50 -7.68
CA LYS A 653 -7.54 39.40 -7.37
C LYS A 653 -7.06 37.96 -7.40
N PHE A 654 -5.81 37.77 -7.83
CA PHE A 654 -5.12 36.48 -7.89
C PHE A 654 -5.77 35.47 -8.86
N ASP A 655 -6.48 35.95 -9.87
CA ASP A 655 -7.17 35.11 -10.86
C ASP A 655 -6.23 34.21 -11.67
N ASP A 656 -4.93 34.53 -11.73
CA ASP A 656 -3.90 33.64 -12.27
C ASP A 656 -3.92 32.27 -11.59
N VAL A 657 -4.01 32.23 -10.25
CA VAL A 657 -4.07 30.96 -9.50
C VAL A 657 -5.49 30.52 -9.16
N LEU A 658 -6.42 31.46 -8.94
CA LEU A 658 -7.80 31.16 -8.48
C LEU A 658 -8.82 30.96 -9.61
N SER A 659 -8.51 31.38 -10.84
CA SER A 659 -9.44 31.31 -11.97
C SER A 659 -8.83 30.70 -13.23
N GLN A 660 -7.50 30.76 -13.39
CA GLN A 660 -6.78 30.17 -14.53
C GLN A 660 -6.05 28.88 -14.19
N ASP A 661 -6.25 28.36 -12.97
CA ASP A 661 -5.67 27.09 -12.51
C ASP A 661 -4.14 27.02 -12.70
N ASN A 662 -3.43 28.15 -12.53
CA ASN A 662 -2.00 28.20 -12.79
C ASN A 662 -1.14 27.86 -11.56
N TYR A 663 -1.25 26.63 -11.04
CA TYR A 663 -0.43 26.12 -9.93
C TYR A 663 0.11 24.71 -10.23
N PHE A 664 1.27 24.37 -9.67
CA PHE A 664 1.93 23.07 -9.80
C PHE A 664 1.61 22.16 -8.61
N PRO A 665 0.85 21.07 -8.82
CA PRO A 665 0.48 20.14 -7.75
C PRO A 665 1.62 19.16 -7.42
N GLU A 666 2.72 19.69 -6.87
CA GLU A 666 3.94 18.90 -6.61
C GLU A 666 3.69 17.73 -5.67
N SER A 667 2.77 17.88 -4.70
CA SER A 667 2.47 16.83 -3.71
C SER A 667 1.94 15.53 -4.33
N PHE A 668 1.38 15.59 -5.55
CA PHE A 668 0.89 14.40 -6.25
C PHE A 668 2.04 13.47 -6.68
N PHE A 669 3.26 13.99 -6.80
CA PHE A 669 4.39 13.21 -7.31
C PHE A 669 5.18 12.48 -6.22
N TYR A 670 4.60 12.40 -5.02
CA TYR A 670 5.10 11.61 -3.91
C TYR A 670 4.23 10.38 -3.72
N GLN A 671 4.84 9.21 -3.55
CA GLN A 671 4.10 7.97 -3.37
C GLN A 671 4.73 7.11 -2.30
N TRP A 672 3.87 6.54 -1.46
CA TRP A 672 4.20 5.39 -0.63
C TRP A 672 4.11 4.10 -1.43
N ILE A 673 5.18 3.32 -1.38
CA ILE A 673 5.23 1.94 -1.86
C ILE A 673 5.41 0.99 -0.67
N GLY A 674 4.99 -0.27 -0.82
CA GLY A 674 4.91 -1.21 0.31
C GLY A 674 3.63 -1.00 1.14
N PHE A 675 3.65 -1.30 2.43
CA PHE A 675 2.50 -1.45 3.34
C PHE A 675 2.30 -0.26 4.31
N PRO A 676 2.16 1.02 3.85
CA PRO A 676 1.93 2.15 4.75
C PRO A 676 0.62 2.03 5.55
N GLU A 677 -0.32 1.21 5.10
CA GLU A 677 -1.56 0.87 5.80
C GLU A 677 -1.32 0.01 7.05
N ASN A 678 -0.18 -0.69 7.13
CA ASN A 678 0.20 -1.48 8.32
C ASN A 678 1.02 -0.67 9.34
N ILE A 679 1.24 0.63 9.08
CA ILE A 679 1.89 1.55 10.01
C ILE A 679 0.81 2.41 10.69
N PHE A 680 0.43 2.02 11.89
CA PHE A 680 -0.62 2.66 12.68
C PHE A 680 -0.13 3.90 13.42
N LEU A 681 -0.96 4.93 13.40
CA LEU A 681 -0.85 6.14 14.21
C LEU A 681 -1.86 6.12 15.36
N TYR A 682 -3.05 5.58 15.09
CA TYR A 682 -4.11 5.36 16.06
C TYR A 682 -4.76 4.00 15.79
N ASN A 683 -5.04 3.23 16.85
CA ASN A 683 -5.81 1.99 16.76
C ASN A 683 -6.28 1.58 18.18
N ASP A 684 -7.54 1.16 18.30
CA ASP A 684 -8.15 0.82 19.59
C ASP A 684 -7.61 -0.49 20.20
N VAL A 685 -7.08 -1.41 19.38
CA VAL A 685 -6.45 -2.65 19.83
C VAL A 685 -5.06 -2.36 20.38
N PHE A 686 -4.22 -1.61 19.64
CA PHE A 686 -2.85 -1.29 20.07
C PHE A 686 -2.76 -0.33 21.27
N ARG A 687 -3.84 0.42 21.57
CA ARG A 687 -3.91 1.36 22.70
C ARG A 687 -4.15 0.66 24.04
N LYS A 688 -4.85 -0.48 24.03
CA LYS A 688 -5.12 -1.29 25.22
C LYS A 688 -3.86 -2.03 25.65
#